data_AF-A0A3B0K9U5-F1
#
_entry.id   AF-A0A3B0K9U5-F1
#
_cell.length_a   1.000
_cell.length_b   1.000
_cell.length_c   1.000
_cell.angle_alpha   90.00
_cell.angle_beta   90.00
_cell.angle_gamma   90.00
#
_symmetry.space_group_name_H-M   'P 1'
#
loop_
_entity.id
_entity.type
_entity.pdbx_description
1 polymer ?
#
loop_
_entity_poly.entity_id
_entity_poly.type
_entity_poly.pdbx_seq_one_letter_code
_entity_poly.pdbx_strand_id
1 'polypeptide(L)'
;MANATLSRLQWATRPSASARRGGTPADTSVEEVLMGLASQISEREDPVLCSDVRDKLFGPMEFTRRDLGALNIMRGRDNGLPDYNTARESYGLKRHQNWTDINPQLFETQPELLDMLKEAYKNQLDDVDVYVGGMLESYGQPGEFFTAVIKEQFLRLRDADRFWFENERNGVFTPEEIKELRKITMWDIIVNSTDITVDEIQRDVFIWHTGDPCPQPMQLNATELEPCTYLEGYDYFSGSELMFIYVCVFLGFVPILCAGAGYCVVKLQNSKRRKLKIRQEALRAPQHKGSVDKMLAREWLHANHKRLVTVKFGPEAAIYTVDRKGEKLRTFSLKHVDVVSVEESATNHIKKKPYILLRVPSDHDLVLELESYGARRKFVKKLEDFLLLHKKELTLMEVNRDIMLARAETRERRQKRLEYFFREAYALTFGLRPGERRRRSDASSDGEVMTVMRTSLSKAEFAAALGMKPNDMFVRKMFNIVDKDQDGRISFQEFLETVVLFSRGKTDDKLRIIFDMCDNDRNGVIDKGELSEMMRSLVEIARTTSLGDDQVTELIDGMFQDVGLEHKNHLTYQDFKLMMKEYKGDFVAIGLDCKGAKQNFLDTSTNVARMTSFNIEPMQDKPRHWVLAKWDAYITFLEENRQNIFYLFLFYVVTIVLFVERFIHYSFMAEHTDLRHIMGVGIAITRGSAASLSFCYSLLLLTMSRNLITKLKEFPIQQYIPLDSHIQFHKIAACTALFFSVLHTVGHIVNFYHVSTQSHENLLCLTREVHFASDYKPDITFWLFQTVTGTTGVMLFIIMCIIFVFAHPTIRKKAYNFFWNMHTLYIGLYLLSLVHGLARLTGPPRFWMFFLGPGIVYTLDKIVSLRTKYMALDVIDTDLLPSDVIKIKFYRPPNLKYLSGQWVRLSCTAFRPQEMHSFTLTSAPHENCLSCHIKAQGPWTWKLRNYFDPCNYNPENQPKIRIEGPFGGGNQDWYKFEVAVMVGGGIGVTPYASILNDLVFGTSTNRYSGVACKKVYFLWICPSHKHFEWFIDVLRDVEKKDVTNVLEIHIFITQFFHKFDLRTTMLYICENHFQRLSKTSIFTGLKAVNHFGRPDMSSFLKFVQKKHSYVSKIGVFSCGPRPLTKSVMSACDEVNKTRKLPYFIHHFENFG
;
A
#
# COMPACT_ATOMS: atom_id res chain seq x y z
N MET A 1 -20.50 47.91 5.13
CA MET A 1 -19.52 48.74 5.84
C MET A 1 -18.35 48.94 4.91
N ALA A 2 -17.82 50.11 4.59
CA ALA A 2 -18.28 51.50 4.56
C ALA A 2 -17.28 52.21 3.63
N ASN A 3 -17.77 53.17 2.85
CA ASN A 3 -17.04 54.22 2.11
C ASN A 3 -16.14 53.85 0.92
N ALA A 4 -16.73 54.02 -0.26
CA ALA A 4 -16.05 54.42 -1.48
C ALA A 4 -15.76 55.93 -1.44
N THR A 5 -14.51 56.32 -1.69
CA THR A 5 -14.11 57.70 -1.97
C THR A 5 -13.31 57.74 -3.26
N LEU A 6 -13.79 58.58 -4.18
CA LEU A 6 -13.18 59.00 -5.43
C LEU A 6 -11.70 59.35 -5.28
N SER A 7 -10.84 58.72 -6.08
CA SER A 7 -9.49 59.21 -6.37
C SER A 7 -9.40 59.62 -7.84
N ARG A 8 -9.35 60.93 -8.06
CA ARG A 8 -8.89 61.57 -9.30
C ARG A 8 -7.50 61.02 -9.66
N LEU A 9 -7.34 60.48 -10.86
CA LEU A 9 -6.02 60.22 -11.43
C LEU A 9 -5.35 61.55 -11.78
N GLN A 10 -4.37 61.93 -10.96
CA GLN A 10 -3.32 62.87 -11.34
C GLN A 10 -2.41 62.19 -12.35
N TRP A 11 -2.29 62.79 -13.54
CA TRP A 11 -1.30 62.42 -14.53
C TRP A 11 0.10 62.75 -14.00
N ALA A 12 0.93 61.73 -13.87
CA ALA A 12 2.29 61.80 -13.37
C ALA A 12 3.24 62.44 -14.40
N THR A 13 3.79 63.59 -14.02
CA THR A 13 5.19 64.03 -14.17
C THR A 13 6.05 63.42 -15.29
N ARG A 14 6.41 64.28 -16.25
CA ARG A 14 7.51 64.13 -17.23
C ARG A 14 8.85 63.76 -16.56
N PRO A 15 9.65 62.82 -17.10
CA PRO A 15 11.09 62.77 -16.85
C PRO A 15 11.84 63.73 -17.76
N SER A 16 12.87 64.36 -17.22
CA SER A 16 13.74 65.34 -17.85
C SER A 16 14.63 64.78 -18.96
N ALA A 17 14.83 65.60 -19.98
CA ALA A 17 15.80 65.42 -21.06
C ALA A 17 17.25 65.34 -20.55
N SER A 18 18.02 64.37 -21.06
CA SER A 18 19.25 64.64 -21.84
C SER A 18 19.98 63.33 -22.19
N ALA A 19 20.17 63.08 -23.49
CA ALA A 19 21.45 62.68 -24.11
C ALA A 19 21.20 62.36 -25.60
N ARG A 20 21.79 63.19 -26.44
CA ARG A 20 21.67 63.25 -27.90
C ARG A 20 22.39 62.09 -28.60
N ARG A 21 21.81 61.58 -29.69
CA ARG A 21 22.42 61.41 -31.03
C ARG A 21 21.40 60.78 -32.00
N GLY A 22 21.12 61.48 -33.10
CA GLY A 22 20.12 61.13 -34.12
C GLY A 22 19.07 62.22 -34.21
N GLY A 23 18.92 62.88 -35.36
CA GLY A 23 18.10 64.09 -35.54
C GLY A 23 16.64 63.90 -35.09
N THR A 24 16.12 64.85 -34.33
CA THR A 24 14.69 64.96 -34.02
C THR A 24 13.94 65.42 -35.27
N PRO A 25 12.81 64.80 -35.64
CA PRO A 25 11.85 65.41 -36.56
C PRO A 25 11.43 66.77 -35.98
N ALA A 26 11.23 67.78 -36.81
CA ALA A 26 10.62 69.03 -36.39
C ALA A 26 9.25 68.74 -35.74
N ASP A 27 8.91 69.43 -34.66
CA ASP A 27 7.55 69.39 -34.09
C ASP A 27 6.58 70.02 -35.11
N THR A 28 6.12 69.24 -36.10
CA THR A 28 5.10 69.68 -37.06
C THR A 28 3.77 69.87 -36.32
N SER A 29 3.16 71.03 -36.49
CA SER A 29 1.84 71.33 -35.90
C SER A 29 0.71 70.61 -36.66
N VAL A 30 -0.45 70.43 -36.02
CA VAL A 30 -1.60 69.80 -36.68
C VAL A 30 -2.11 70.68 -37.83
N GLU A 31 -1.99 71.99 -37.65
CA GLU A 31 -2.33 73.02 -38.63
C GLU A 31 -1.51 72.87 -39.91
N GLU A 32 -0.19 72.69 -39.78
CA GLU A 32 0.70 72.42 -40.92
C GLU A 32 0.35 71.12 -41.63
N VAL A 33 -0.04 70.07 -40.90
CA VAL A 33 -0.49 68.80 -41.51
C VAL A 33 -1.79 69.00 -42.27
N LEU A 34 -2.77 69.72 -41.71
CA LEU A 34 -4.04 69.98 -42.36
C LEU A 34 -3.88 70.84 -43.62
N MET A 35 -3.05 71.90 -43.56
CA MET A 35 -2.71 72.69 -44.75
C MET A 35 -1.99 71.85 -45.79
N GLY A 36 -1.03 71.01 -45.37
CA GLY A 36 -0.33 70.09 -46.26
C GLY A 36 -1.28 69.12 -46.97
N LEU A 37 -2.21 68.49 -46.23
CA LEU A 37 -3.19 67.57 -46.79
C LEU A 37 -4.20 68.25 -47.72
N ALA A 38 -4.59 69.50 -47.44
CA ALA A 38 -5.48 70.25 -48.32
C ALA A 38 -4.80 70.65 -49.63
N SER A 39 -3.51 71.00 -49.58
CA SER A 39 -2.74 71.46 -50.74
C SER A 39 -2.13 70.33 -51.57
N GLN A 40 -1.87 69.17 -50.96
CA GLN A 40 -1.27 68.02 -51.62
C GLN A 40 -2.29 67.31 -52.50
N ILE A 41 -1.95 67.10 -53.77
CA ILE A 41 -2.76 66.33 -54.70
C ILE A 41 -2.54 64.84 -54.41
N SER A 42 -3.64 64.10 -54.25
CA SER A 42 -3.60 62.65 -54.01
C SER A 42 -3.00 61.88 -55.19
N GLU A 43 -2.66 60.61 -54.95
CA GLU A 43 -2.34 59.67 -56.02
C GLU A 43 -3.52 59.53 -57.00
N ARG A 44 -3.23 59.09 -58.22
CA ARG A 44 -4.24 58.87 -59.25
C ARG A 44 -5.19 57.74 -58.86
N GLU A 45 -6.48 57.91 -59.13
CA GLU A 45 -7.51 56.88 -58.96
C GLU A 45 -7.43 55.84 -60.09
N ASP A 46 -6.43 54.97 -60.01
CA ASP A 46 -6.19 53.88 -60.94
C ASP A 46 -5.99 52.54 -60.18
N PRO A 47 -5.76 51.42 -60.88
CA PRO A 47 -5.59 50.12 -60.23
C PRO A 47 -4.27 49.96 -59.45
N VAL A 48 -3.38 50.97 -59.47
CA VAL A 48 -2.04 50.88 -58.86
C VAL A 48 -2.08 51.36 -57.42
N LEU A 49 -1.63 50.50 -56.50
CA LEU A 49 -1.45 50.86 -55.10
C LEU A 49 0.00 51.30 -54.85
N CYS A 50 0.17 52.38 -54.07
CA CYS A 50 1.49 52.82 -53.62
C CYS A 50 2.16 51.75 -52.74
N SER A 51 3.50 51.74 -52.70
CA SER A 51 4.29 50.75 -51.93
C SER A 51 3.96 50.76 -50.44
N ASP A 52 3.58 51.91 -49.91
CA ASP A 52 3.33 52.09 -48.47
C ASP A 52 2.09 51.30 -48.01
N VAL A 53 1.14 51.09 -48.93
CA VAL A 53 -0.10 50.37 -48.69
C VAL A 53 -0.02 48.93 -49.23
N ARG A 54 0.62 48.73 -50.38
CA ARG A 54 0.77 47.42 -51.02
C ARG A 54 1.82 46.55 -50.33
N ASP A 55 2.96 47.10 -49.94
CA ASP A 55 4.10 46.31 -49.46
C ASP A 55 4.44 46.58 -47.98
N LYS A 56 4.07 47.76 -47.48
CA LYS A 56 4.55 48.30 -46.19
C LYS A 56 3.43 48.75 -45.24
N LEU A 57 2.19 48.27 -45.42
CA LEU A 57 1.10 48.57 -44.48
C LEU A 57 1.51 48.06 -43.10
N PHE A 58 1.17 48.79 -42.03
CA PHE A 58 1.40 48.30 -40.67
C PHE A 58 0.73 46.93 -40.46
N GLY A 59 1.51 45.97 -39.94
CA GLY A 59 1.02 44.65 -39.57
C GLY A 59 0.89 44.49 -38.05
N PRO A 60 0.08 43.53 -37.57
CA PRO A 60 0.04 43.14 -36.18
C PRO A 60 1.32 42.39 -35.79
N MET A 61 1.42 42.00 -34.52
CA MET A 61 2.63 41.46 -33.88
C MET A 61 3.21 40.16 -34.46
N GLU A 62 2.72 39.63 -35.58
CA GLU A 62 3.34 38.50 -36.31
C GLU A 62 4.36 38.99 -37.34
N PHE A 63 4.02 40.08 -38.04
CA PHE A 63 4.83 40.71 -39.08
C PHE A 63 4.69 42.22 -38.98
N THR A 64 5.79 42.96 -38.98
CA THR A 64 5.74 44.44 -38.92
C THR A 64 4.99 45.08 -40.07
N ARG A 65 4.93 44.40 -41.22
CA ARG A 65 4.36 44.89 -42.47
C ARG A 65 3.42 43.87 -43.12
N ARG A 66 2.41 44.35 -43.85
CA ARG A 66 1.43 43.55 -44.61
C ARG A 66 1.10 44.22 -45.94
N ASP A 67 0.46 43.46 -46.81
CA ASP A 67 -0.09 43.93 -48.08
C ASP A 67 -1.58 44.20 -47.94
N LEU A 68 -2.00 45.47 -48.07
CA LEU A 68 -3.43 45.83 -47.95
C LEU A 68 -4.26 45.26 -49.11
N GLY A 69 -3.72 45.20 -50.32
CA GLY A 69 -4.42 44.68 -51.49
C GLY A 69 -4.73 43.20 -51.31
N ALA A 70 -3.71 42.40 -50.97
CA ALA A 70 -3.89 40.98 -50.66
C ALA A 70 -4.83 40.77 -49.47
N LEU A 71 -4.72 41.60 -48.42
CA LEU A 71 -5.59 41.55 -47.25
C LEU A 71 -7.05 41.85 -47.61
N ASN A 72 -7.32 42.83 -48.47
CA ASN A 72 -8.67 43.17 -48.91
C ASN A 72 -9.28 42.08 -49.78
N ILE A 73 -8.49 41.45 -50.66
CA ILE A 73 -8.93 40.27 -51.42
C ILE A 73 -9.30 39.14 -50.44
N MET A 74 -8.43 38.82 -49.48
CA MET A 74 -8.71 37.77 -48.50
C MET A 74 -9.90 38.11 -47.59
N ARG A 75 -10.08 39.37 -47.19
CA ARG A 75 -11.28 39.83 -46.46
C ARG A 75 -12.53 39.67 -47.30
N GLY A 76 -12.48 39.99 -48.59
CA GLY A 76 -13.62 39.78 -49.50
C GLY A 76 -14.02 38.32 -49.56
N ARG A 77 -13.04 37.42 -49.67
CA ARG A 77 -13.26 35.97 -49.66
C ARG A 77 -13.78 35.45 -48.32
N ASP A 78 -13.23 35.92 -47.20
CA ASP A 78 -13.66 35.56 -45.84
C ASP A 78 -15.11 36.00 -45.55
N ASN A 79 -15.49 37.20 -46.01
CA ASN A 79 -16.87 37.68 -45.93
C ASN A 79 -17.82 37.02 -46.95
N GLY A 80 -17.29 36.16 -47.84
CA GLY A 80 -18.08 35.46 -48.86
C GLY A 80 -18.68 36.38 -49.92
N LEU A 81 -17.95 37.42 -50.35
CA LEU A 81 -18.40 38.26 -51.45
C LEU A 81 -18.57 37.44 -52.74
N PRO A 82 -19.59 37.74 -53.58
CA PRO A 82 -19.77 37.07 -54.87
C PRO A 82 -18.65 37.45 -55.85
N ASP A 83 -18.63 36.86 -57.04
CA ASP A 83 -17.77 37.31 -58.12
C ASP A 83 -18.16 38.70 -58.62
N TYR A 84 -17.22 39.37 -59.26
CA TYR A 84 -17.36 40.73 -59.78
C TYR A 84 -18.58 40.87 -60.71
N ASN A 85 -18.79 39.95 -61.63
CA ASN A 85 -19.87 40.04 -62.62
C ASN A 85 -21.26 39.83 -61.97
N THR A 86 -21.39 38.87 -61.06
CA THR A 86 -22.61 38.67 -60.27
C THR A 86 -22.88 39.87 -59.35
N ALA A 87 -21.85 40.46 -58.76
CA ALA A 87 -21.98 41.68 -57.99
C ALA A 87 -22.52 42.83 -58.85
N ARG A 88 -21.97 43.07 -60.04
CA ARG A 88 -22.46 44.09 -60.98
C ARG A 88 -23.94 43.94 -61.30
N GLU A 89 -24.35 42.73 -61.64
CA GLU A 89 -25.74 42.42 -62.00
C GLU A 89 -26.70 42.75 -60.84
N SER A 90 -26.29 42.50 -59.59
CA SER A 90 -27.09 42.81 -58.39
C SER A 90 -27.36 44.30 -58.19
N TYR A 91 -26.47 45.18 -58.69
CA TYR A 91 -26.63 46.63 -58.70
C TYR A 91 -27.28 47.14 -60.00
N GLY A 92 -27.79 46.25 -60.85
CA GLY A 92 -28.44 46.61 -62.13
C GLY A 92 -27.47 47.03 -63.23
N LEU A 93 -26.17 46.76 -63.07
CA LEU A 93 -25.15 47.07 -64.07
C LEU A 93 -24.99 45.94 -65.09
N LYS A 94 -24.45 46.27 -66.27
CA LYS A 94 -24.25 45.27 -67.33
C LYS A 94 -23.09 44.34 -66.98
N ARG A 95 -23.30 43.04 -67.19
CA ARG A 95 -22.26 42.02 -67.11
C ARG A 95 -21.25 42.20 -68.24
N HIS A 96 -19.95 42.11 -67.92
CA HIS A 96 -18.90 42.15 -68.94
C HIS A 96 -18.69 40.76 -69.54
N GLN A 97 -18.45 40.68 -70.85
CA GLN A 97 -18.26 39.41 -71.56
C GLN A 97 -16.79 39.17 -71.88
N ASN A 98 -16.04 40.24 -72.14
CA ASN A 98 -14.60 40.21 -72.38
C ASN A 98 -13.86 41.03 -71.31
N TRP A 99 -12.62 40.66 -71.04
CA TRP A 99 -11.73 41.41 -70.13
C TRP A 99 -11.54 42.86 -70.56
N THR A 100 -11.47 43.13 -71.86
CA THR A 100 -11.36 44.47 -72.42
C THR A 100 -12.56 45.36 -72.12
N ASP A 101 -13.71 44.77 -71.79
CA ASP A 101 -14.92 45.53 -71.48
C ASP A 101 -14.84 46.21 -70.10
N ILE A 102 -13.98 45.72 -69.19
CA ILE A 102 -13.81 46.29 -67.84
C ILE A 102 -13.16 47.67 -67.91
N ASN A 103 -12.06 47.78 -68.66
CA ASN A 103 -11.36 49.04 -68.85
C ASN A 103 -10.56 49.03 -70.17
N PRO A 104 -11.16 49.44 -71.30
CA PRO A 104 -10.51 49.35 -72.60
C PRO A 104 -9.24 50.21 -72.69
N GLN A 105 -9.24 51.40 -72.08
CA GLN A 105 -8.10 52.32 -72.11
C GLN A 105 -6.89 51.77 -71.34
N LEU A 106 -7.13 51.15 -70.18
CA LEU A 106 -6.06 50.51 -69.39
C LEU A 106 -5.42 49.37 -70.16
N PHE A 107 -6.21 48.48 -70.76
CA PHE A 107 -5.67 47.32 -71.46
C PHE A 107 -5.05 47.64 -72.83
N GLU A 108 -5.44 48.76 -73.45
CA GLU A 108 -4.72 49.29 -74.63
C GLU A 108 -3.35 49.86 -74.26
N THR A 109 -3.26 50.55 -73.12
CA THR A 109 -2.00 51.17 -72.66
C THR A 109 -1.05 50.17 -71.97
N GLN A 110 -1.59 49.14 -71.32
CA GLN A 110 -0.84 48.10 -70.61
C GLN A 110 -1.32 46.68 -70.98
N PRO A 111 -0.94 46.16 -72.16
CA PRO A 111 -1.37 44.83 -72.61
C PRO A 111 -0.78 43.70 -71.74
N GLU A 112 0.40 43.89 -71.15
CA GLU A 112 1.04 42.89 -70.28
C GLU A 112 0.20 42.61 -69.01
N LEU A 113 -0.50 43.62 -68.47
CA LEU A 113 -1.39 43.46 -67.32
C LEU A 113 -2.60 42.57 -67.65
N LEU A 114 -3.14 42.72 -68.86
CA LEU A 114 -4.25 41.89 -69.35
C LEU A 114 -3.86 40.41 -69.42
N ASP A 115 -2.66 40.12 -69.91
CA ASP A 115 -2.15 38.76 -70.03
C ASP A 115 -1.92 38.13 -68.64
N MET A 116 -1.36 38.88 -67.69
CA MET A 116 -1.21 38.43 -66.30
C MET A 116 -2.55 38.14 -65.61
N LEU A 117 -3.56 38.98 -65.81
CA LEU A 117 -4.90 38.76 -65.22
C LEU A 117 -5.58 37.54 -65.83
N LYS A 118 -5.47 37.34 -67.14
CA LYS A 118 -5.97 36.13 -67.81
C LYS A 118 -5.25 34.88 -67.31
N GLU A 119 -3.96 34.94 -67.06
CA GLU A 119 -3.22 33.82 -66.47
C GLU A 119 -3.71 33.54 -65.03
N ALA A 120 -3.79 34.57 -64.19
CA ALA A 120 -4.19 34.46 -62.78
C ALA A 120 -5.60 33.87 -62.60
N TYR A 121 -6.56 34.30 -63.43
CA TYR A 121 -7.95 33.83 -63.39
C TYR A 121 -8.26 32.75 -64.44
N LYS A 122 -7.25 32.12 -65.06
CA LYS A 122 -7.41 31.08 -66.10
C LYS A 122 -8.36 31.48 -67.23
N ASN A 123 -8.34 32.76 -67.60
CA ASN A 123 -9.19 33.41 -68.59
C ASN A 123 -10.71 33.31 -68.27
N GLN A 124 -11.08 33.06 -67.01
CA GLN A 124 -12.46 33.03 -66.52
C GLN A 124 -12.81 34.35 -65.85
N LEU A 125 -13.61 35.17 -66.53
CA LEU A 125 -14.01 36.50 -66.05
C LEU A 125 -15.00 36.43 -64.87
N ASP A 126 -15.77 35.35 -64.79
CA ASP A 126 -16.76 35.11 -63.73
C ASP A 126 -16.13 34.63 -62.40
N ASP A 127 -14.81 34.47 -62.35
CA ASP A 127 -14.07 34.11 -61.14
C ASP A 127 -13.36 35.33 -60.52
N VAL A 128 -13.49 36.52 -61.12
CA VAL A 128 -12.80 37.73 -60.67
C VAL A 128 -13.34 38.21 -59.33
N ASP A 129 -12.46 38.43 -58.36
CA ASP A 129 -12.82 38.98 -57.06
C ASP A 129 -13.37 40.41 -57.20
N VAL A 130 -14.43 40.75 -56.47
CA VAL A 130 -15.07 42.09 -56.52
C VAL A 130 -14.09 43.24 -56.31
N TYR A 131 -13.16 43.10 -55.37
CA TYR A 131 -12.16 44.13 -55.10
C TYR A 131 -11.25 44.37 -56.33
N VAL A 132 -10.79 43.28 -56.98
CA VAL A 132 -9.93 43.37 -58.16
C VAL A 132 -10.69 43.96 -59.34
N GLY A 133 -11.91 43.45 -59.60
CA GLY A 133 -12.76 43.95 -60.69
C GLY A 133 -13.10 45.43 -60.55
N GLY A 134 -13.48 45.88 -59.35
CA GLY A 134 -13.80 47.30 -59.10
C GLY A 134 -12.58 48.22 -59.16
N MET A 135 -11.39 47.75 -58.75
CA MET A 135 -10.15 48.51 -58.92
C MET A 135 -9.81 48.68 -60.40
N LEU A 136 -9.95 47.61 -61.21
CA LEU A 136 -9.66 47.63 -62.64
C LEU A 136 -10.53 48.62 -63.44
N GLU A 137 -11.76 48.88 -63.00
CA GLU A 137 -12.64 49.87 -63.63
C GLU A 137 -12.24 51.33 -63.39
N SER A 138 -11.38 51.60 -62.41
CA SER A 138 -11.09 52.98 -61.99
C SER A 138 -10.22 53.71 -63.01
N TYR A 139 -10.61 54.94 -63.34
CA TYR A 139 -9.88 55.82 -64.26
C TYR A 139 -10.11 57.29 -63.91
N GLY A 140 -9.29 57.85 -63.02
CA GLY A 140 -9.40 59.24 -62.53
C GLY A 140 -10.65 59.51 -61.67
N GLN A 141 -11.48 58.49 -61.47
CA GLN A 141 -12.62 58.42 -60.58
C GLN A 141 -12.93 56.93 -60.33
N PRO A 142 -13.67 56.58 -59.26
CA PRO A 142 -14.10 55.19 -59.04
C PRO A 142 -14.88 54.64 -60.24
N GLY A 143 -14.67 53.36 -60.53
CA GLY A 143 -15.40 52.65 -61.58
C GLY A 143 -16.92 52.70 -61.45
N GLU A 144 -17.64 52.29 -62.51
CA GLU A 144 -19.11 52.28 -62.54
C GLU A 144 -19.67 51.45 -61.37
N PHE A 145 -19.07 50.29 -61.09
CA PHE A 145 -19.47 49.42 -60.01
C PHE A 145 -19.25 50.04 -58.63
N PHE A 146 -18.03 50.46 -58.31
CA PHE A 146 -17.75 51.07 -57.00
C PHE A 146 -18.53 52.37 -56.78
N THR A 147 -18.74 53.17 -57.83
CA THR A 147 -19.61 54.35 -57.75
C THR A 147 -21.05 53.97 -57.39
N ALA A 148 -21.62 52.95 -58.04
CA ALA A 148 -22.96 52.46 -57.73
C ALA A 148 -23.05 51.95 -56.28
N VAL A 149 -22.10 51.13 -55.85
CA VAL A 149 -22.03 50.55 -54.49
C VAL A 149 -21.94 51.64 -53.43
N ILE A 150 -20.98 52.56 -53.56
CA ILE A 150 -20.74 53.64 -52.60
C ILE A 150 -21.98 54.55 -52.55
N LYS A 151 -22.48 54.99 -53.70
CA LYS A 151 -23.64 55.88 -53.76
C LYS A 151 -24.89 55.25 -53.14
N GLU A 152 -25.20 53.99 -53.45
CA GLU A 152 -26.35 53.31 -52.85
C GLU A 152 -26.17 53.13 -51.33
N GLN A 153 -24.96 52.77 -50.88
CA GLN A 153 -24.68 52.62 -49.45
C GLN A 153 -24.87 53.94 -48.69
N PHE A 154 -24.37 55.06 -49.21
CA PHE A 154 -24.55 56.38 -48.59
C PHE A 154 -26.00 56.87 -48.64
N LEU A 155 -26.73 56.63 -49.74
CA LEU A 155 -28.16 56.95 -49.81
C LEU A 155 -28.97 56.17 -48.76
N ARG A 156 -28.70 54.87 -48.62
CA ARG A 156 -29.36 54.04 -47.58
C ARG A 156 -28.99 54.48 -46.17
N LEU A 157 -27.72 54.81 -45.91
CA LEU A 157 -27.31 55.34 -44.60
C LEU A 157 -28.06 56.63 -44.27
N ARG A 158 -28.11 57.59 -45.21
CA ARG A 158 -28.82 58.86 -45.04
C ARG A 158 -30.31 58.66 -44.81
N ASP A 159 -30.96 57.91 -45.70
CA ASP A 159 -32.43 57.81 -45.73
C ASP A 159 -32.97 56.94 -44.59
N ALA A 160 -32.19 55.95 -44.11
CA ALA A 160 -32.58 55.06 -43.03
C ALA A 160 -32.13 55.53 -41.64
N ASP A 161 -31.18 56.48 -41.54
CA ASP A 161 -30.74 56.99 -40.25
C ASP A 161 -31.80 57.91 -39.64
N ARG A 162 -32.44 57.43 -38.58
CA ARG A 162 -33.40 58.22 -37.80
C ARG A 162 -32.76 59.50 -37.24
N PHE A 163 -31.47 59.46 -36.92
CA PHE A 163 -30.72 60.59 -36.38
C PHE A 163 -30.05 61.44 -37.46
N TRP A 164 -30.35 61.23 -38.74
CA TRP A 164 -29.93 62.12 -39.81
C TRP A 164 -30.36 63.55 -39.49
N PHE A 165 -29.43 64.51 -39.58
CA PHE A 165 -29.68 65.87 -39.08
C PHE A 165 -30.81 66.58 -39.85
N GLU A 166 -31.07 66.21 -41.11
CA GLU A 166 -32.16 66.77 -41.92
C GLU A 166 -33.52 66.11 -41.65
N ASN A 167 -33.57 65.07 -40.81
CA ASN A 167 -34.82 64.42 -40.47
C ASN A 167 -35.58 65.19 -39.39
N GLU A 168 -36.44 66.12 -39.80
CA GLU A 168 -37.26 66.95 -38.89
C GLU A 168 -38.10 66.13 -37.89
N ARG A 169 -38.42 64.86 -38.20
CA ARG A 169 -39.24 64.00 -37.33
C ARG A 169 -38.54 63.56 -36.05
N ASN A 170 -37.20 63.64 -35.99
CA ASN A 170 -36.46 63.29 -34.78
C ASN A 170 -36.44 64.42 -33.74
N GLY A 171 -36.81 65.65 -34.15
CA GLY A 171 -36.87 66.83 -33.28
C GLY A 171 -35.52 67.27 -32.70
N VAL A 172 -34.39 66.85 -33.29
CA VAL A 172 -33.04 67.18 -32.82
C VAL A 172 -32.65 68.61 -33.17
N PHE A 173 -33.01 69.07 -34.38
CA PHE A 173 -32.75 70.41 -34.88
C PHE A 173 -34.05 71.05 -35.42
N THR A 174 -34.15 72.36 -35.30
CA THR A 174 -35.19 73.16 -35.96
C THR A 174 -34.93 73.29 -37.46
N PRO A 175 -35.95 73.54 -38.30
CA PRO A 175 -35.75 73.74 -39.73
C PRO A 175 -34.74 74.86 -40.06
N GLU A 176 -34.69 75.90 -39.24
CA GLU A 176 -33.71 76.99 -39.35
C GLU A 176 -32.29 76.50 -39.08
N GLU A 177 -32.08 75.72 -38.01
CA GLU A 177 -30.78 75.13 -37.68
C GLU A 177 -30.31 74.14 -38.76
N ILE A 178 -31.20 73.33 -39.33
CA ILE A 178 -30.87 72.43 -40.44
C ILE A 178 -30.37 73.22 -41.65
N LYS A 179 -31.00 74.35 -41.94
CA LYS A 179 -30.58 75.24 -43.04
C LYS A 179 -29.20 75.85 -42.79
N GLU A 180 -28.86 76.19 -41.55
CA GLU A 180 -27.53 76.67 -41.19
C GLU A 180 -26.49 75.54 -41.25
N LEU A 181 -26.79 74.34 -40.74
CA LEU A 181 -25.90 73.18 -40.81
C LEU A 181 -25.54 72.79 -42.25
N ARG A 182 -26.48 72.90 -43.19
CA ARG A 182 -26.22 72.67 -44.62
C ARG A 182 -25.20 73.61 -45.25
N LYS A 183 -24.99 74.80 -44.69
CA LYS A 183 -24.00 75.76 -45.20
C LYS A 183 -22.59 75.48 -44.71
N ILE A 184 -22.44 74.73 -43.62
CA ILE A 184 -21.15 74.46 -43.00
C ILE A 184 -20.37 73.50 -43.91
N THR A 185 -19.18 73.93 -44.33
CA THR A 185 -18.23 73.15 -45.12
C THR A 185 -17.05 72.69 -44.25
N MET A 186 -16.23 71.76 -44.75
CA MET A 186 -15.01 71.35 -44.04
C MET A 186 -14.03 72.53 -43.86
N TRP A 187 -14.02 73.48 -44.79
CA TRP A 187 -13.26 74.73 -44.68
C TRP A 187 -13.67 75.55 -43.45
N ASP A 188 -14.99 75.73 -43.22
CA ASP A 188 -15.49 76.47 -42.05
C ASP A 188 -15.07 75.78 -40.74
N ILE A 189 -15.05 74.44 -40.73
CA ILE A 189 -14.62 73.65 -39.58
C ILE A 189 -13.14 73.86 -39.30
N ILE A 190 -12.28 73.79 -40.32
CA ILE A 190 -10.83 73.94 -40.17
C ILE A 190 -10.48 75.35 -39.67
N VAL A 191 -10.94 76.40 -40.35
CA VAL A 191 -10.63 77.79 -40.00
C VAL A 191 -11.16 78.18 -38.61
N ASN A 192 -12.32 77.65 -38.21
CA ASN A 192 -12.89 77.97 -36.89
C ASN A 192 -12.31 77.13 -35.74
N SER A 193 -11.71 75.98 -36.05
CA SER A 193 -11.14 75.07 -35.04
C SER A 193 -9.61 75.18 -34.90
N THR A 194 -8.95 75.92 -35.78
CA THR A 194 -7.49 76.07 -35.84
C THR A 194 -7.09 77.54 -35.96
N ASP A 195 -5.80 77.83 -35.85
CA ASP A 195 -5.25 79.18 -36.04
C ASP A 195 -5.02 79.54 -37.54
N ILE A 196 -5.46 78.69 -38.47
CA ILE A 196 -5.33 78.91 -39.92
C ILE A 196 -6.26 80.05 -40.36
N THR A 197 -5.72 81.04 -41.08
CA THR A 197 -6.51 82.19 -41.53
C THR A 197 -7.30 81.90 -42.81
N VAL A 198 -8.33 82.70 -43.06
CA VAL A 198 -9.30 82.54 -44.17
C VAL A 198 -8.63 82.50 -45.56
N ASP A 199 -7.49 83.16 -45.73
CA ASP A 199 -6.79 83.28 -47.02
C ASP A 199 -5.68 82.22 -47.21
N GLU A 200 -5.36 81.43 -46.18
CA GLU A 200 -4.26 80.45 -46.19
C GLU A 200 -4.68 79.06 -46.70
N ILE A 201 -5.98 78.79 -46.79
CA ILE A 201 -6.54 77.50 -47.20
C ILE A 201 -7.71 77.69 -48.16
N GLN A 202 -7.80 76.85 -49.19
CA GLN A 202 -8.79 76.96 -50.25
C GLN A 202 -10.20 76.65 -49.74
N ARG A 203 -11.23 77.28 -50.33
CA ARG A 203 -12.63 77.11 -49.89
C ARG A 203 -13.17 75.69 -50.06
N ASP A 204 -12.76 74.98 -51.12
CA ASP A 204 -13.05 73.56 -51.29
C ASP A 204 -11.81 72.74 -50.94
N VAL A 205 -11.68 72.34 -49.68
CA VAL A 205 -10.50 71.65 -49.18
C VAL A 205 -10.33 70.22 -49.73
N PHE A 206 -11.31 69.68 -50.45
CA PHE A 206 -11.22 68.35 -51.05
C PHE A 206 -10.58 68.35 -52.43
N ILE A 207 -10.60 69.49 -53.15
CA ILE A 207 -10.06 69.60 -54.50
C ILE A 207 -9.24 70.89 -54.60
N TRP A 208 -7.97 70.76 -54.96
CA TRP A 208 -7.12 71.91 -55.22
C TRP A 208 -7.20 72.31 -56.70
N HIS A 209 -7.45 73.59 -56.96
CA HIS A 209 -7.52 74.17 -58.30
C HIS A 209 -6.39 75.16 -58.55
N THR A 210 -6.03 75.33 -59.83
CA THR A 210 -5.04 76.33 -60.23
C THR A 210 -5.50 77.75 -59.84
N GLY A 211 -4.83 78.34 -58.87
CA GLY A 211 -5.17 79.65 -58.30
C GLY A 211 -5.49 79.62 -56.81
N ASP A 212 -5.65 78.43 -56.23
CA ASP A 212 -5.82 78.23 -54.79
C ASP A 212 -4.52 78.50 -54.01
N PRO A 213 -4.61 78.85 -52.71
CA PRO A 213 -3.45 79.09 -51.87
C PRO A 213 -2.55 77.86 -51.75
N CYS A 214 -1.26 78.11 -51.46
CA CYS A 214 -0.28 77.09 -51.09
C CYS A 214 -0.21 75.89 -52.08
N PRO A 215 0.20 76.08 -53.35
CA PRO A 215 0.39 74.96 -54.27
C PRO A 215 1.44 73.98 -53.76
N GLN A 216 1.21 72.67 -53.93
CA GLN A 216 2.24 71.68 -53.62
C GLN A 216 3.53 71.92 -54.44
N PRO A 217 4.73 71.75 -53.86
CA PRO A 217 5.99 72.01 -54.57
C PRO A 217 6.21 71.11 -55.80
N MET A 218 5.84 69.83 -55.67
CA MET A 218 5.88 68.81 -56.72
C MET A 218 5.01 67.62 -56.31
N GLN A 219 4.68 66.74 -57.25
CA GLN A 219 4.03 65.47 -56.93
C GLN A 219 5.05 64.55 -56.23
N LEU A 220 4.72 64.10 -55.02
CA LEU A 220 5.61 63.23 -54.25
C LEU A 220 5.77 61.86 -54.92
N ASN A 221 6.99 61.32 -54.84
CA ASN A 221 7.31 59.97 -55.29
C ASN A 221 8.17 59.26 -54.23
N ALA A 222 8.05 57.94 -54.12
CA ALA A 222 8.75 57.11 -53.13
C ALA A 222 10.28 57.22 -53.19
N THR A 223 10.86 57.64 -54.32
CA THR A 223 12.31 57.86 -54.47
C THR A 223 12.84 59.07 -53.71
N GLU A 224 11.97 60.02 -53.36
CA GLU A 224 12.33 61.27 -52.69
C GLU A 224 12.07 61.22 -51.18
N LEU A 225 11.40 60.15 -50.71
CA LEU A 225 11.05 59.94 -49.31
C LEU A 225 12.04 59.02 -48.61
N GLU A 226 12.04 59.06 -47.27
CA GLU A 226 12.84 58.12 -46.47
C GLU A 226 12.38 56.67 -46.73
N PRO A 227 13.33 55.72 -46.87
CA PRO A 227 12.97 54.34 -47.15
C PRO A 227 12.19 53.73 -45.98
N CYS A 228 11.06 53.08 -46.28
CA CYS A 228 10.31 52.36 -45.27
C CYS A 228 11.15 51.26 -44.61
N THR A 229 10.88 50.97 -43.34
CA THR A 229 11.54 49.86 -42.64
C THR A 229 11.21 48.51 -43.30
N TYR A 230 12.14 47.57 -43.23
CA TYR A 230 11.97 46.23 -43.79
C TYR A 230 10.96 45.39 -43.00
N LEU A 231 10.49 44.31 -43.64
CA LEU A 231 9.61 43.32 -43.04
C LEU A 231 10.38 42.54 -41.97
N GLU A 232 9.90 42.56 -40.73
CA GLU A 232 10.43 41.79 -39.61
C GLU A 232 9.36 40.83 -39.11
N GLY A 233 9.75 39.57 -38.91
CA GLY A 233 8.93 38.59 -38.21
C GLY A 233 9.19 38.63 -36.72
N TYR A 234 8.14 38.48 -35.93
CA TYR A 234 8.25 38.43 -34.47
C TYR A 234 8.09 37.00 -33.97
N ASP A 235 9.08 36.53 -33.22
CA ASP A 235 8.96 35.32 -32.42
C ASP A 235 8.44 35.68 -31.01
N TYR A 236 7.22 35.22 -30.69
CA TYR A 236 6.60 35.43 -29.37
C TYR A 236 7.36 34.73 -28.24
N PHE A 237 8.18 33.72 -28.56
CA PHE A 237 8.91 32.94 -27.57
C PHE A 237 10.36 33.41 -27.35
N SER A 238 10.84 34.33 -28.19
CA SER A 238 12.20 34.85 -28.10
C SER A 238 12.46 35.50 -26.74
N GLY A 239 13.56 35.11 -26.09
CA GLY A 239 13.91 35.51 -24.72
C GLY A 239 13.31 34.65 -23.59
N SER A 240 12.32 33.79 -23.88
CA SER A 240 11.68 32.89 -22.89
C SER A 240 12.23 31.47 -22.87
N GLU A 241 13.08 31.09 -23.85
CA GLU A 241 13.63 29.74 -24.01
C GLU A 241 14.39 29.24 -22.77
N LEU A 242 15.32 30.06 -22.28
CA LEU A 242 16.11 29.71 -21.09
C LEU A 242 15.22 29.57 -19.85
N MET A 243 14.22 30.44 -19.71
CA MET A 243 13.26 30.38 -18.59
C MET A 243 12.43 29.10 -18.64
N PHE A 244 11.99 28.66 -19.82
CA PHE A 244 11.30 27.39 -20.00
C PHE A 244 12.15 26.20 -19.56
N ILE A 245 13.41 26.17 -19.97
CA ILE A 245 14.35 25.10 -19.59
C ILE A 245 14.56 25.12 -18.07
N TYR A 246 14.77 26.29 -17.46
CA TYR A 246 14.93 26.40 -16.02
C TYR A 246 13.70 25.93 -15.24
N VAL A 247 12.50 26.22 -15.72
CA VAL A 247 11.25 25.70 -15.14
C VAL A 247 11.22 24.17 -15.21
N CYS A 248 11.53 23.59 -16.37
CA CYS A 248 11.56 22.14 -16.55
C CYS A 248 12.57 21.47 -15.62
N VAL A 249 13.77 22.05 -15.52
CA VAL A 249 14.82 21.57 -14.60
C VAL A 249 14.39 21.73 -13.15
N PHE A 250 13.78 22.86 -12.77
CA PHE A 250 13.27 23.10 -11.42
C PHE A 250 12.24 22.05 -11.02
N LEU A 251 11.23 21.78 -11.86
CA LEU A 251 10.21 20.77 -11.59
C LEU A 251 10.81 19.35 -11.53
N GLY A 252 11.80 19.04 -12.36
CA GLY A 252 12.56 17.79 -12.27
C GLY A 252 13.42 17.67 -10.99
N PHE A 253 13.92 18.78 -10.46
CA PHE A 253 14.77 18.83 -9.27
C PHE A 253 13.98 18.77 -7.96
N VAL A 254 12.73 19.23 -7.92
CA VAL A 254 11.87 19.21 -6.71
C VAL A 254 11.75 17.81 -6.08
N PRO A 255 11.45 16.72 -6.81
CA PRO A 255 11.45 15.36 -6.27
C PRO A 255 12.80 14.94 -5.69
N ILE A 256 13.91 15.33 -6.33
CA ILE A 256 15.28 15.01 -5.91
C ILE A 256 15.61 15.75 -4.61
N LEU A 257 15.26 17.03 -4.51
CA LEU A 257 15.46 17.83 -3.31
C LEU A 257 14.63 17.28 -2.14
N CYS A 258 13.37 16.90 -2.39
CA CYS A 258 12.52 16.24 -1.39
C CYS A 258 13.12 14.91 -0.94
N ALA A 259 13.61 14.08 -1.87
CA ALA A 259 14.27 12.81 -1.56
C ALA A 259 15.55 13.01 -0.74
N GLY A 260 16.36 14.02 -1.09
CA GLY A 260 17.54 14.44 -0.33
C GLY A 260 17.19 14.90 1.09
N ALA A 261 16.14 15.70 1.24
CA ALA A 261 15.61 16.13 2.55
C ALA A 261 15.11 14.94 3.37
N GLY A 262 14.35 14.02 2.77
CA GLY A 262 13.90 12.78 3.39
C GLY A 262 15.06 11.91 3.87
N TYR A 263 16.11 11.77 3.05
CA TYR A 263 17.34 11.07 3.43
C TYR A 263 18.09 11.79 4.56
N CYS A 264 18.19 13.12 4.51
CA CYS A 264 18.80 13.94 5.55
C CYS A 264 18.06 13.79 6.89
N VAL A 265 16.73 13.82 6.89
CA VAL A 265 15.91 13.57 8.09
C VAL A 265 16.19 12.17 8.65
N VAL A 266 16.27 11.15 7.79
CA VAL A 266 16.64 9.79 8.24
C VAL A 266 18.05 9.78 8.85
N LYS A 267 19.02 10.47 8.25
CA LYS A 267 20.39 10.57 8.76
C LYS A 267 20.47 11.33 10.09
N LEU A 268 19.78 12.47 10.19
CA LEU A 268 19.66 13.28 11.40
C LEU A 268 18.95 12.53 12.52
N GLN A 269 17.87 11.81 12.22
CA GLN A 269 17.17 11.02 13.22
C GLN A 269 17.98 9.81 13.66
N ASN A 270 18.74 9.18 12.76
CA ASN A 270 19.71 8.16 13.13
C ASN A 270 20.83 8.74 14.01
N SER A 271 21.30 9.96 13.72
CA SER A 271 22.27 10.69 14.55
C SER A 271 21.69 11.06 15.91
N LYS A 272 20.47 11.59 15.97
CA LYS A 272 19.75 11.93 17.20
C LYS A 272 19.48 10.67 18.02
N ARG A 273 19.06 9.56 17.40
CA ARG A 273 18.95 8.24 18.06
C ARG A 273 20.30 7.76 18.58
N ARG A 274 21.39 7.96 17.85
CA ARG A 274 22.75 7.67 18.34
C ARG A 274 23.09 8.53 19.56
N LYS A 275 22.86 9.85 19.52
CA LYS A 275 23.10 10.78 20.65
C LYS A 275 22.21 10.49 21.86
N LEU A 276 20.92 10.21 21.66
CA LEU A 276 19.99 9.81 22.72
C LEU A 276 20.36 8.45 23.31
N LYS A 277 20.80 7.50 22.47
CA LYS A 277 21.32 6.21 22.94
C LYS A 277 22.59 6.40 23.76
N ILE A 278 23.52 7.26 23.32
CA ILE A 278 24.73 7.63 24.09
C ILE A 278 24.35 8.31 25.41
N ARG A 279 23.37 9.23 25.41
CA ARG A 279 22.90 9.92 26.63
C ARG A 279 22.14 9.00 27.58
N GLN A 280 21.32 8.08 27.04
CA GLN A 280 20.69 7.02 27.84
C GLN A 280 21.72 6.01 28.35
N GLU A 281 22.78 5.72 27.60
CA GLU A 281 23.89 4.88 28.05
C GLU A 281 24.69 5.58 29.16
N ALA A 282 24.89 6.89 29.09
CA ALA A 282 25.48 7.70 30.15
C ALA A 282 24.59 7.79 31.41
N LEU A 283 23.26 7.89 31.24
CA LEU A 283 22.28 7.93 32.35
C LEU A 283 21.98 6.54 32.95
N ARG A 284 22.15 5.46 32.18
CA ARG A 284 21.96 4.07 32.64
C ARG A 284 23.22 3.47 33.26
N ALA A 285 24.37 4.14 33.18
CA ALA A 285 25.56 3.73 33.90
C ALA A 285 25.28 3.87 35.40
N PRO A 286 25.09 2.78 36.16
CA PRO A 286 25.03 2.90 37.60
C PRO A 286 26.44 3.28 38.05
N GLN A 287 26.58 4.33 38.85
CA GLN A 287 27.77 4.53 39.67
C GLN A 287 27.78 3.44 40.76
N HIS A 288 27.96 2.17 40.38
CA HIS A 288 28.21 1.10 41.34
C HIS A 288 29.71 0.97 41.55
N LYS A 289 30.20 1.65 42.58
CA LYS A 289 31.37 1.20 43.35
C LYS A 289 30.95 -0.08 44.09
N GLY A 290 31.44 -1.25 43.67
CA GLY A 290 31.35 -2.48 44.48
C GLY A 290 31.29 -3.81 43.72
N SER A 291 32.29 -4.65 44.02
CA SER A 291 32.43 -6.10 43.75
C SER A 291 32.68 -6.58 42.31
N VAL A 292 33.69 -7.46 42.20
CA VAL A 292 34.60 -7.61 41.05
C VAL A 292 34.20 -8.73 40.08
N ASP A 293 33.10 -9.48 40.30
CA ASP A 293 32.81 -10.71 39.55
C ASP A 293 31.56 -10.74 38.65
N LYS A 294 30.88 -9.61 38.47
CA LYS A 294 29.69 -9.52 37.59
C LYS A 294 30.01 -8.65 36.37
N MET A 295 29.94 -9.22 35.16
CA MET A 295 30.11 -8.46 33.91
C MET A 295 28.79 -8.27 33.19
N LEU A 296 28.36 -7.04 33.00
CA LEU A 296 27.11 -6.73 32.31
C LEU A 296 27.32 -6.76 30.79
N ALA A 297 26.51 -7.54 30.08
CA ALA A 297 26.60 -7.77 28.65
C ALA A 297 25.20 -7.85 28.02
N ARG A 298 25.11 -7.77 26.69
CA ARG A 298 23.87 -8.08 25.97
C ARG A 298 24.06 -9.35 25.17
N GLU A 299 23.32 -10.39 25.51
CA GLU A 299 23.35 -11.63 24.73
C GLU A 299 22.56 -11.44 23.44
N TRP A 300 23.20 -11.77 22.32
CA TRP A 300 22.60 -11.77 21.01
C TRP A 300 22.02 -13.15 20.72
N LEU A 301 20.69 -13.24 20.70
CA LEU A 301 19.98 -14.50 20.45
C LEU A 301 19.56 -14.61 18.98
N HIS A 302 19.11 -13.50 18.39
CA HIS A 302 18.62 -13.42 17.02
C HIS A 302 18.85 -12.02 16.43
N ALA A 303 18.75 -11.88 15.11
CA ALA A 303 18.90 -10.59 14.42
C ALA A 303 17.99 -9.48 15.01
N ASN A 304 16.79 -9.84 15.46
CA ASN A 304 15.77 -8.94 15.99
C ASN A 304 15.59 -8.99 17.52
N HIS A 305 16.25 -9.90 18.23
CA HIS A 305 16.09 -10.10 19.68
C HIS A 305 17.43 -10.16 20.40
N LYS A 306 17.53 -9.35 21.46
CA LYS A 306 18.69 -9.26 22.35
C LYS A 306 18.18 -9.11 23.77
N ARG A 307 18.87 -9.73 24.72
CA ARG A 307 18.55 -9.63 26.14
C ARG A 307 19.73 -9.08 26.93
N LEU A 308 19.45 -8.30 27.96
CA LEU A 308 20.46 -7.82 28.89
C LEU A 308 20.78 -8.94 29.90
N VAL A 309 22.05 -9.28 30.05
CA VAL A 309 22.49 -10.36 30.93
C VAL A 309 23.70 -9.94 31.74
N THR A 310 23.90 -10.58 32.89
CA THR A 310 25.15 -10.52 33.64
C THR A 310 25.88 -11.85 33.45
N VAL A 311 27.13 -11.81 33.00
CA VAL A 311 27.96 -13.00 32.85
C VAL A 311 28.70 -13.25 34.17
N LYS A 312 28.64 -14.49 34.64
CA LYS A 312 29.35 -15.00 35.82
C LYS A 312 30.16 -16.24 35.44
N PHE A 313 31.41 -16.29 35.86
CA PHE A 313 32.24 -17.48 35.75
C PHE A 313 31.96 -18.38 36.97
N GLY A 314 31.65 -19.65 36.74
CA GLY A 314 31.35 -20.61 37.80
C GLY A 314 32.60 -21.14 38.51
N PRO A 315 32.45 -21.81 39.67
CA PRO A 315 33.53 -22.60 40.26
C PRO A 315 33.78 -23.92 39.51
N GLU A 316 32.77 -24.40 38.77
CA GLU A 316 32.90 -25.47 37.79
C GLU A 316 33.28 -24.89 36.43
N ALA A 317 33.81 -25.71 35.52
CA ALA A 317 34.17 -25.33 34.15
C ALA A 317 32.93 -25.00 33.29
N ALA A 318 32.18 -23.97 33.66
CA ALA A 318 30.98 -23.47 33.00
C ALA A 318 30.82 -21.95 33.23
N ILE A 319 30.30 -21.26 32.20
CA ILE A 319 29.99 -19.83 32.22
C ILE A 319 28.47 -19.67 32.33
N TYR A 320 27.99 -18.86 33.28
CA TYR A 320 26.56 -18.59 33.44
C TYR A 320 26.21 -17.20 32.93
N THR A 321 25.12 -17.10 32.18
CA THR A 321 24.41 -15.83 32.01
C THR A 321 23.29 -15.78 33.03
N VAL A 322 23.20 -14.68 33.78
CA VAL A 322 22.15 -14.46 34.79
C VAL A 322 21.36 -13.20 34.48
N ASP A 323 20.10 -13.21 34.90
CA ASP A 323 19.22 -12.05 34.80
C ASP A 323 19.57 -10.96 35.84
N ARG A 324 18.96 -9.78 35.73
CA ARG A 324 18.94 -8.69 36.72
C ARG A 324 18.53 -9.17 38.11
N LYS A 325 17.58 -10.11 38.21
CA LYS A 325 17.16 -10.73 39.47
C LYS A 325 18.17 -11.75 40.03
N GLY A 326 19.21 -12.10 39.26
CA GLY A 326 20.23 -13.07 39.64
C GLY A 326 19.92 -14.52 39.26
N GLU A 327 18.77 -14.78 38.62
CA GLU A 327 18.38 -16.10 38.12
C GLU A 327 19.26 -16.54 36.94
N LYS A 328 19.63 -17.82 36.88
CA LYS A 328 20.44 -18.38 35.79
C LYS A 328 19.60 -18.53 34.51
N LEU A 329 20.00 -17.85 33.43
CA LEU A 329 19.32 -17.85 32.13
C LEU A 329 19.86 -18.92 31.17
N ARG A 330 21.19 -19.09 31.14
CA ARG A 330 21.88 -20.09 30.31
C ARG A 330 23.18 -20.49 30.99
N THR A 331 23.46 -21.78 30.97
CA THR A 331 24.74 -22.38 31.39
C THR A 331 25.50 -22.80 30.14
N PHE A 332 26.70 -22.27 29.96
CA PHE A 332 27.61 -22.60 28.88
C PHE A 332 28.69 -23.54 29.46
N SER A 333 28.46 -24.84 29.37
CA SER A 333 29.34 -25.86 29.95
C SER A 333 30.56 -26.08 29.06
N LEU A 334 31.75 -26.05 29.67
CA LEU A 334 32.99 -26.37 28.99
C LEU A 334 33.49 -27.77 29.33
N LYS A 335 32.82 -28.55 30.21
CA LYS A 335 33.35 -29.78 30.83
C LYS A 335 34.08 -30.74 29.86
N HIS A 336 33.54 -30.98 28.66
CA HIS A 336 34.07 -31.91 27.65
C HIS A 336 34.82 -31.24 26.49
N VAL A 337 35.33 -30.02 26.70
CA VAL A 337 36.05 -29.25 25.69
C VAL A 337 37.42 -28.86 26.24
N ASP A 338 38.48 -29.26 25.54
CA ASP A 338 39.88 -28.95 25.88
C ASP A 338 40.35 -27.65 25.24
N VAL A 339 39.85 -27.32 24.04
CA VAL A 339 40.17 -26.11 23.29
C VAL A 339 38.91 -25.28 23.04
N VAL A 340 38.86 -24.06 23.56
CA VAL A 340 37.73 -23.12 23.36
C VAL A 340 38.09 -22.13 22.27
N SER A 341 37.28 -22.06 21.22
CA SER A 341 37.46 -21.08 20.14
C SER A 341 36.63 -19.83 20.38
N VAL A 342 37.28 -18.67 20.33
CA VAL A 342 36.67 -17.37 20.59
C VAL A 342 36.92 -16.44 19.41
N GLU A 343 35.84 -15.99 18.79
CA GLU A 343 35.90 -14.96 17.74
C GLU A 343 35.61 -13.59 18.39
N GLU A 344 36.56 -12.66 18.28
CA GLU A 344 36.34 -11.28 18.69
C GLU A 344 36.12 -10.36 17.49
N SER A 345 35.20 -9.39 17.64
CA SER A 345 34.85 -8.49 16.55
C SER A 345 35.99 -7.50 16.25
N ALA A 346 36.34 -7.35 14.97
CA ALA A 346 37.44 -6.48 14.56
C ALA A 346 37.32 -5.01 15.03
N THR A 347 38.45 -4.38 15.34
CA THR A 347 38.53 -3.00 15.88
C THR A 347 38.28 -1.87 14.86
N ASN A 348 38.12 -2.19 13.57
CA ASN A 348 38.06 -1.24 12.45
C ASN A 348 36.86 -0.24 12.43
N HIS A 349 35.97 -0.25 13.42
CA HIS A 349 34.82 0.65 13.49
C HIS A 349 34.61 1.27 14.88
N ILE A 350 35.28 2.40 15.13
CA ILE A 350 35.27 3.22 16.38
C ILE A 350 33.86 3.49 16.98
N LYS A 351 32.76 3.31 16.23
CA LYS A 351 31.38 3.64 16.64
C LYS A 351 30.46 2.45 16.90
N LYS A 352 30.91 1.20 16.75
CA LYS A 352 30.07 0.00 16.94
C LYS A 352 30.48 -0.73 18.22
N LYS A 353 29.50 -1.26 18.97
CA LYS A 353 29.76 -2.04 20.18
C LYS A 353 30.51 -3.33 19.83
N PRO A 354 31.55 -3.71 20.59
CA PRO A 354 32.28 -4.94 20.35
C PRO A 354 31.45 -6.17 20.68
N TYR A 355 31.71 -7.23 19.95
CA TYR A 355 31.11 -8.54 20.17
C TYR A 355 32.21 -9.56 20.47
N ILE A 356 31.85 -10.55 21.27
CA ILE A 356 32.61 -11.78 21.48
C ILE A 356 31.67 -12.93 21.16
N LEU A 357 32.15 -13.90 20.39
CA LEU A 357 31.48 -15.16 20.12
C LEU A 357 32.33 -16.28 20.70
N LEU A 358 31.75 -17.06 21.61
CA LEU A 358 32.36 -18.29 22.11
C LEU A 358 31.72 -19.48 21.37
N ARG A 359 32.55 -20.31 20.74
CA ARG A 359 32.12 -21.49 19.98
C ARG A 359 32.46 -22.77 20.73
N VAL A 360 31.48 -23.67 20.78
CA VAL A 360 31.60 -25.02 21.33
C VAL A 360 31.12 -26.01 20.26
N PRO A 361 31.84 -27.12 19.98
CA PRO A 361 31.56 -28.02 18.86
C PRO A 361 30.15 -28.64 18.85
N SER A 362 29.48 -28.70 20.01
CA SER A 362 28.30 -29.54 20.21
C SER A 362 27.13 -28.83 20.90
N ASP A 363 27.17 -27.50 21.03
CA ASP A 363 26.07 -26.64 21.48
C ASP A 363 26.04 -25.33 20.64
N HIS A 364 25.01 -24.52 20.75
CA HIS A 364 24.94 -23.22 20.08
C HIS A 364 25.96 -22.22 20.63
N ASP A 365 26.40 -21.27 19.82
CA ASP A 365 27.39 -20.27 20.18
C ASP A 365 26.83 -19.29 21.24
N LEU A 366 27.71 -18.75 22.09
CA LEU A 366 27.38 -17.66 23.01
C LEU A 366 27.93 -16.34 22.45
N VAL A 367 27.02 -15.47 22.02
CA VAL A 367 27.37 -14.18 21.41
C VAL A 367 27.02 -13.03 22.36
N LEU A 368 28.04 -12.29 22.80
CA LEU A 368 27.92 -11.21 23.77
C LEU A 368 28.30 -9.87 23.13
N GLU A 369 27.36 -8.92 23.14
CA GLU A 369 27.60 -7.50 22.85
C GLU A 369 28.03 -6.80 24.14
N LEU A 370 29.27 -6.31 24.16
CA LEU A 370 29.87 -5.63 25.30
C LEU A 370 29.80 -4.11 25.15
N GLU A 371 29.91 -3.39 26.27
CA GLU A 371 29.70 -1.93 26.28
C GLU A 371 30.81 -1.14 25.59
N SER A 372 32.06 -1.59 25.73
CA SER A 372 33.25 -0.93 25.17
C SER A 372 34.35 -1.94 24.83
N TYR A 373 35.29 -1.53 23.99
CA TYR A 373 36.48 -2.34 23.68
C TYR A 373 37.36 -2.59 24.93
N GLY A 374 37.29 -1.72 25.94
CA GLY A 374 37.89 -1.97 27.26
C GLY A 374 37.19 -3.09 28.02
N ALA A 375 35.84 -3.12 28.01
CA ALA A 375 35.07 -4.22 28.59
C ALA A 375 35.32 -5.56 27.86
N ARG A 376 35.53 -5.53 26.54
CA ARG A 376 35.95 -6.69 25.72
C ARG A 376 37.28 -7.26 26.21
N ARG A 377 38.33 -6.42 26.28
CA ARG A 377 39.65 -6.84 26.76
C ARG A 377 39.59 -7.40 28.18
N LYS A 378 38.81 -6.75 29.07
CA LYS A 378 38.60 -7.24 30.44
C LYS A 378 37.89 -8.60 30.48
N PHE A 379 36.92 -8.83 29.58
CA PHE A 379 36.23 -10.11 29.47
C PHE A 379 37.17 -11.21 28.97
N VAL A 380 37.93 -10.96 27.89
CA VAL A 380 38.87 -11.94 27.33
C VAL A 380 39.93 -12.31 28.36
N LYS A 381 40.52 -11.34 29.07
CA LYS A 381 41.49 -11.62 30.13
C LYS A 381 40.91 -12.49 31.24
N LYS A 382 39.69 -12.18 31.72
CA LYS A 382 39.01 -13.01 32.72
C LYS A 382 38.68 -14.42 32.23
N LEU A 383 38.33 -14.54 30.94
CA LEU A 383 38.07 -15.84 30.31
C LEU A 383 39.36 -16.66 30.23
N GLU A 384 40.47 -16.04 29.86
CA GLU A 384 41.80 -16.66 29.82
C GLU A 384 42.22 -17.16 31.22
N ASP A 385 42.10 -16.30 32.25
CA ASP A 385 42.37 -16.68 33.65
C ASP A 385 41.49 -17.86 34.10
N PHE A 386 40.21 -17.86 33.71
CA PHE A 386 39.26 -18.92 34.02
C PHE A 386 39.57 -20.25 33.31
N LEU A 387 39.98 -20.20 32.04
CA LEU A 387 40.36 -21.38 31.27
C LEU A 387 41.68 -21.97 31.80
N LEU A 388 42.64 -21.12 32.18
CA LEU A 388 43.89 -21.53 32.81
C LEU A 388 43.65 -22.29 34.13
N LEU A 389 42.73 -21.79 34.97
CA LEU A 389 42.33 -22.45 36.22
C LEU A 389 41.79 -23.87 36.00
N HIS A 390 41.10 -24.10 34.88
CA HIS A 390 40.52 -25.39 34.53
C HIS A 390 41.37 -26.23 33.54
N LYS A 391 42.63 -25.84 33.29
CA LYS A 391 43.57 -26.51 32.36
C LYS A 391 43.04 -26.62 30.93
N LYS A 392 42.51 -25.53 30.37
CA LYS A 392 41.93 -25.47 29.02
C LYS A 392 42.65 -24.44 28.15
N GLU A 393 42.72 -24.72 26.85
CA GLU A 393 43.39 -23.86 25.88
C GLU A 393 42.41 -22.90 25.20
N LEU A 394 42.85 -21.65 24.97
CA LEU A 394 42.07 -20.59 24.32
C LEU A 394 42.62 -20.30 22.93
N THR A 395 41.78 -20.41 21.89
CA THR A 395 42.12 -19.98 20.53
C THR A 395 41.32 -18.71 20.19
N LEU A 396 42.02 -17.57 20.07
CA LEU A 396 41.41 -16.27 19.80
C LEU A 396 41.57 -15.91 18.31
N MET A 397 40.47 -15.55 17.65
CA MET A 397 40.45 -15.10 16.24
C MET A 397 39.75 -13.75 16.10
N GLU A 398 40.35 -12.81 15.36
CA GLU A 398 39.70 -11.54 15.04
C GLU A 398 38.88 -11.67 13.74
N VAL A 399 37.57 -11.38 13.81
CA VAL A 399 36.65 -11.56 12.68
C VAL A 399 35.80 -10.30 12.47
N ASN A 400 35.44 -10.00 11.22
CA ASN A 400 34.49 -8.92 10.94
C ASN A 400 33.13 -9.26 11.58
N ARG A 401 32.59 -8.31 12.36
CA ARG A 401 31.32 -8.44 13.09
C ARG A 401 30.19 -9.04 12.24
N ASP A 402 29.99 -8.55 11.03
CA ASP A 402 28.83 -8.96 10.22
C ASP A 402 29.01 -10.40 9.70
N ILE A 403 30.25 -10.82 9.44
CA ILE A 403 30.61 -12.20 9.09
C ILE A 403 30.48 -13.12 10.31
N MET A 404 30.97 -12.69 11.47
CA MET A 404 30.87 -13.41 12.74
C MET A 404 29.40 -13.67 13.11
N LEU A 405 28.53 -12.67 13.05
CA LEU A 405 27.08 -12.84 13.30
C LEU A 405 26.40 -13.71 12.23
N ALA A 406 26.87 -13.65 10.98
CA ALA A 406 26.35 -14.48 9.91
C ALA A 406 26.77 -15.94 10.04
N ARG A 407 27.92 -16.25 10.65
CA ARG A 407 28.42 -17.61 10.91
C ARG A 407 27.98 -18.18 12.25
N ALA A 408 27.66 -17.33 13.22
CA ALA A 408 27.25 -17.73 14.57
C ALA A 408 26.12 -18.77 14.56
N GLU A 409 26.34 -19.90 15.22
CA GLU A 409 25.32 -20.90 15.43
C GLU A 409 24.40 -20.47 16.57
N THR A 410 23.31 -19.79 16.24
CA THR A 410 22.31 -19.39 17.24
C THR A 410 21.42 -20.57 17.64
N ARG A 411 20.77 -20.47 18.80
CA ARG A 411 19.75 -21.44 19.24
C ARG A 411 18.69 -21.71 18.16
N GLU A 412 18.23 -20.68 17.46
CA GLU A 412 17.21 -20.84 16.40
C GLU A 412 17.77 -21.55 15.16
N ARG A 413 19.02 -21.26 14.76
CA ARG A 413 19.66 -21.95 13.64
C ARG A 413 19.92 -23.41 13.98
N ARG A 414 20.37 -23.68 15.21
CA ARG A 414 20.54 -25.03 15.74
C ARG A 414 19.20 -25.77 15.78
N GLN A 415 18.13 -25.13 16.26
CA GLN A 415 16.77 -25.69 16.21
C GLN A 415 16.32 -26.02 14.78
N LYS A 416 16.58 -25.15 13.80
CA LYS A 416 16.27 -25.43 12.38
C LYS A 416 17.07 -26.61 11.82
N ARG A 417 18.35 -26.74 12.20
CA ARG A 417 19.15 -27.92 11.85
C ARG A 417 18.59 -29.19 12.47
N LEU A 418 18.18 -29.14 13.74
CA LEU A 418 17.51 -30.26 14.42
C LEU A 418 16.16 -30.60 13.77
N GLU A 419 15.36 -29.61 13.38
CA GLU A 419 14.13 -29.84 12.60
C GLU A 419 14.44 -30.57 11.28
N TYR A 420 15.52 -30.18 10.58
CA TYR A 420 15.98 -30.87 9.37
C TYR A 420 16.47 -32.29 9.66
N PHE A 421 17.21 -32.50 10.75
CA PHE A 421 17.62 -33.82 11.25
C PHE A 421 16.44 -34.77 11.43
N PHE A 422 15.41 -34.34 12.17
CA PHE A 422 14.22 -35.16 12.38
C PHE A 422 13.47 -35.42 11.07
N ARG A 423 13.38 -34.39 10.22
CA ARG A 423 12.71 -34.49 8.92
C ARG A 423 13.34 -35.54 8.01
N GLU A 424 14.66 -35.56 7.89
CA GLU A 424 15.36 -36.56 7.09
C GLU A 424 15.22 -37.97 7.69
N ALA A 425 15.34 -38.12 9.01
CA ALA A 425 15.13 -39.41 9.67
C ALA A 425 13.71 -39.98 9.42
N TYR A 426 12.70 -39.12 9.44
CA TYR A 426 11.32 -39.51 9.17
C TYR A 426 11.02 -39.77 7.70
N ALA A 427 11.60 -38.99 6.79
CA ALA A 427 11.51 -39.25 5.36
C ALA A 427 12.07 -40.64 5.02
N LEU A 428 13.17 -41.06 5.67
CA LEU A 428 13.73 -42.39 5.52
C LEU A 428 12.82 -43.50 6.11
N THR A 429 12.19 -43.25 7.26
CA THR A 429 11.40 -44.27 7.96
C THR A 429 10.03 -44.53 7.33
N PHE A 430 9.32 -43.46 6.91
CA PHE A 430 7.92 -43.53 6.48
C PHE A 430 7.71 -43.12 5.02
N GLY A 431 8.69 -42.49 4.36
CA GLY A 431 8.56 -41.94 3.01
C GLY A 431 8.82 -42.92 1.86
N LEU A 432 9.30 -44.14 2.13
CA LEU A 432 9.61 -45.14 1.11
C LEU A 432 8.71 -46.37 1.25
N ARG A 433 7.99 -46.71 0.17
CA ARG A 433 7.32 -48.02 0.03
C ARG A 433 8.38 -49.13 -0.02
N PRO A 434 8.06 -50.37 0.37
CA PRO A 434 8.99 -51.49 0.23
C PRO A 434 9.46 -51.60 -1.23
N GLY A 435 10.77 -51.39 -1.49
CA GLY A 435 11.38 -51.54 -2.81
C GLY A 435 11.71 -50.25 -3.59
N GLU A 436 11.34 -49.05 -3.12
CA GLU A 436 11.68 -47.78 -3.81
C GLU A 436 13.04 -47.21 -3.38
N ARG A 437 13.90 -46.83 -4.34
CA ARG A 437 15.17 -46.10 -4.10
C ARG A 437 15.04 -44.63 -4.53
N ARG A 438 15.71 -43.74 -3.79
CA ARG A 438 15.67 -42.26 -3.94
C ARG A 438 15.95 -41.80 -5.39
N ARG A 439 15.16 -40.87 -5.93
CA ARG A 439 15.52 -40.09 -7.14
C ARG A 439 16.50 -38.98 -6.77
N ARG A 440 17.61 -38.93 -7.51
CA ARG A 440 18.86 -38.21 -7.23
C ARG A 440 18.87 -36.78 -7.83
N SER A 441 17.78 -36.01 -7.70
CA SER A 441 17.58 -34.79 -8.52
C SER A 441 17.27 -33.51 -7.75
N ASP A 442 18.01 -33.21 -6.67
CA ASP A 442 18.10 -31.85 -6.09
C ASP A 442 19.55 -31.60 -5.60
N ALA A 443 20.44 -31.33 -6.57
CA ALA A 443 21.89 -31.28 -6.44
C ALA A 443 22.46 -30.06 -5.68
N SER A 444 21.65 -29.34 -4.89
CA SER A 444 22.11 -28.27 -3.99
C SER A 444 22.11 -28.65 -2.50
N SER A 445 21.73 -29.90 -2.17
CA SER A 445 21.47 -30.37 -0.80
C SER A 445 22.60 -31.20 -0.15
N ASP A 446 23.61 -31.64 -0.90
CA ASP A 446 24.60 -32.61 -0.40
C ASP A 446 25.44 -32.10 0.78
N GLY A 447 25.75 -30.80 0.84
CA GLY A 447 26.46 -30.20 1.97
C GLY A 447 25.64 -30.16 3.27
N GLU A 448 24.33 -29.90 3.16
CA GLU A 448 23.44 -29.84 4.32
C GLU A 448 23.11 -31.25 4.85
N VAL A 449 22.90 -32.22 3.96
CA VAL A 449 22.65 -33.63 4.34
C VAL A 449 23.84 -34.22 5.09
N MET A 450 25.07 -33.99 4.62
CA MET A 450 26.29 -34.43 5.32
C MET A 450 26.48 -33.75 6.68
N THR A 451 26.12 -32.48 6.79
CA THR A 451 26.18 -31.75 8.07
C THR A 451 25.18 -32.35 9.07
N VAL A 452 24.01 -32.77 8.61
CA VAL A 452 22.92 -33.33 9.43
C VAL A 452 23.23 -34.73 9.93
N MET A 453 23.81 -35.61 9.10
CA MET A 453 24.25 -36.94 9.54
C MET A 453 25.31 -36.87 10.65
N ARG A 454 26.04 -35.76 10.76
CA ARG A 454 27.05 -35.49 11.80
C ARG A 454 26.49 -34.77 13.03
N THR A 455 25.22 -34.34 13.01
CA THR A 455 24.63 -33.69 14.19
C THR A 455 24.24 -34.72 15.25
N SER A 456 24.58 -34.42 16.51
CA SER A 456 24.15 -35.17 17.68
C SER A 456 23.28 -34.31 18.59
N LEU A 457 22.30 -34.95 19.21
CA LEU A 457 21.25 -34.33 19.99
C LEU A 457 21.54 -34.53 21.48
N SER A 458 21.62 -33.45 22.26
CA SER A 458 21.73 -33.59 23.72
C SER A 458 20.37 -33.95 24.35
N LYS A 459 20.40 -34.49 25.57
CA LYS A 459 19.19 -34.78 26.35
C LYS A 459 18.25 -33.58 26.49
N ALA A 460 18.80 -32.38 26.67
CA ALA A 460 18.01 -31.16 26.78
C ALA A 460 17.34 -30.78 25.45
N GLU A 461 18.01 -30.99 24.32
CA GLU A 461 17.46 -30.73 22.99
C GLU A 461 16.43 -31.77 22.58
N PHE A 462 16.64 -33.04 22.94
CA PHE A 462 15.66 -34.10 22.79
C PHE A 462 14.39 -33.79 23.59
N ALA A 463 14.54 -33.42 24.86
CA ALA A 463 13.42 -32.99 25.71
C ALA A 463 12.68 -31.79 25.11
N ALA A 464 13.43 -30.76 24.70
CA ALA A 464 12.87 -29.54 24.12
C ALA A 464 12.13 -29.82 22.81
N ALA A 465 12.63 -30.72 21.97
CA ALA A 465 12.00 -31.12 20.73
C ALA A 465 10.70 -31.95 20.97
N LEU A 466 10.62 -32.69 22.09
CA LEU A 466 9.39 -33.33 22.57
C LEU A 466 8.43 -32.34 23.25
N GLY A 467 8.94 -31.19 23.70
CA GLY A 467 8.19 -30.22 24.50
C GLY A 467 8.06 -30.62 25.96
N MET A 468 9.02 -31.38 26.48
CA MET A 468 9.08 -31.90 27.86
C MET A 468 10.33 -31.34 28.58
N LYS A 469 10.39 -31.45 29.91
CA LYS A 469 11.58 -31.03 30.65
C LYS A 469 12.66 -32.11 30.55
N PRO A 470 13.96 -31.74 30.55
CA PRO A 470 15.06 -32.72 30.47
C PRO A 470 15.12 -33.72 31.63
N ASN A 471 14.49 -33.38 32.76
CA ASN A 471 14.42 -34.20 33.95
C ASN A 471 13.16 -35.06 34.04
N ASP A 472 12.20 -34.90 33.13
CA ASP A 472 10.98 -35.72 33.13
C ASP A 472 11.38 -37.19 32.94
N MET A 473 10.81 -38.07 33.77
CA MET A 473 11.20 -39.49 33.85
C MET A 473 11.10 -40.19 32.49
N PHE A 474 10.06 -39.88 31.71
CA PHE A 474 9.91 -40.36 30.34
C PHE A 474 11.06 -39.96 29.42
N VAL A 475 11.46 -38.68 29.45
CA VAL A 475 12.56 -38.20 28.61
C VAL A 475 13.85 -38.89 29.02
N ARG A 476 14.08 -39.09 30.33
CA ARG A 476 15.25 -39.80 30.82
C ARG A 476 15.28 -41.25 30.33
N LYS A 477 14.19 -41.99 30.52
CA LYS A 477 14.06 -43.40 30.12
C LYS A 477 14.17 -43.57 28.60
N MET A 478 13.42 -42.78 27.84
CA MET A 478 13.47 -42.80 26.37
C MET A 478 14.85 -42.41 25.82
N PHE A 479 15.50 -41.40 26.41
CA PHE A 479 16.85 -40.99 26.02
C PHE A 479 17.86 -42.12 26.22
N ASN A 480 17.83 -42.80 27.37
CA ASN A 480 18.74 -43.91 27.69
C ASN A 480 18.53 -45.17 26.83
N ILE A 481 17.35 -45.30 26.19
CA ILE A 481 17.06 -46.39 25.24
C ILE A 481 17.59 -46.06 23.84
N VAL A 482 17.41 -44.79 23.42
CA VAL A 482 17.86 -44.34 22.11
C VAL A 482 19.38 -44.23 22.08
N ASP A 483 19.99 -43.73 23.16
CA ASP A 483 21.44 -43.64 23.37
C ASP A 483 22.03 -45.03 23.65
N LYS A 484 22.48 -45.71 22.59
CA LYS A 484 22.96 -47.10 22.65
C LYS A 484 24.42 -47.17 23.07
N ASP A 485 25.22 -46.19 22.64
CA ASP A 485 26.64 -46.10 22.97
C ASP A 485 26.91 -45.42 24.33
N GLN A 486 25.87 -44.88 24.98
CA GLN A 486 25.91 -44.20 26.28
C GLN A 486 26.84 -42.98 26.28
N ASP A 487 27.00 -42.31 25.14
CA ASP A 487 27.83 -41.11 25.02
C ASP A 487 27.15 -39.85 25.61
N GLY A 488 25.90 -39.98 26.09
CA GLY A 488 25.11 -38.90 26.68
C GLY A 488 24.51 -37.96 25.63
N ARG A 489 24.56 -38.34 24.35
CA ARG A 489 23.97 -37.70 23.18
C ARG A 489 23.25 -38.77 22.35
N ILE A 490 22.51 -38.32 21.35
CA ILE A 490 21.83 -39.20 20.39
C ILE A 490 22.32 -38.84 19.00
N SER A 491 22.97 -39.78 18.33
CA SER A 491 23.38 -39.64 16.93
C SER A 491 22.20 -39.82 15.96
N PHE A 492 22.39 -39.43 14.70
CA PHE A 492 21.37 -39.62 13.65
C PHE A 492 21.01 -41.10 13.46
N GLN A 493 22.00 -41.99 13.55
CA GLN A 493 21.84 -43.42 13.32
C GLN A 493 21.02 -44.07 14.45
N GLU A 494 21.38 -43.80 15.70
CA GLU A 494 20.67 -44.31 16.88
C GLU A 494 19.20 -43.87 16.92
N PHE A 495 18.97 -42.60 16.60
CA PHE A 495 17.62 -42.06 16.50
C PHE A 495 16.81 -42.75 15.39
N LEU A 496 17.40 -42.89 14.19
CA LEU A 496 16.75 -43.51 13.04
C LEU A 496 16.38 -44.97 13.32
N GLU A 497 17.31 -45.76 13.87
CA GLU A 497 17.07 -47.18 14.21
C GLU A 497 15.92 -47.33 15.20
N THR A 498 15.90 -46.48 16.22
CA THR A 498 14.86 -46.51 17.25
C THR A 498 13.48 -46.16 16.66
N VAL A 499 13.41 -45.13 15.81
CA VAL A 499 12.15 -44.72 15.16
C VAL A 499 11.66 -45.78 14.15
N VAL A 500 12.55 -46.42 13.41
CA VAL A 500 12.21 -47.54 12.51
C VAL A 500 11.63 -48.71 13.31
N LEU A 501 12.22 -49.02 14.47
CA LEU A 501 11.74 -50.08 15.36
C LEU A 501 10.34 -49.78 15.92
N PHE A 502 10.07 -48.54 16.36
CA PHE A 502 8.72 -48.14 16.81
C PHE A 502 7.67 -48.17 15.69
N SER A 503 8.06 -47.82 14.46
CA SER A 503 7.16 -47.74 13.31
C SER A 503 6.87 -49.10 12.66
N ARG A 504 7.93 -49.88 12.38
CA ARG A 504 7.87 -51.12 11.58
C ARG A 504 8.17 -52.40 12.39
N GLY A 505 8.59 -52.29 13.64
CA GLY A 505 8.88 -53.44 14.51
C GLY A 505 7.64 -54.30 14.80
N LYS A 506 7.86 -55.59 15.07
CA LYS A 506 6.78 -56.51 15.45
C LYS A 506 6.24 -56.12 16.83
N THR A 507 5.04 -56.59 17.18
CA THR A 507 4.44 -56.34 18.49
C THR A 507 5.35 -56.80 19.65
N ASP A 508 6.09 -57.89 19.43
CA ASP A 508 7.10 -58.39 20.38
C ASP A 508 8.30 -57.43 20.53
N ASP A 509 8.82 -56.88 19.43
CA ASP A 509 9.93 -55.91 19.48
C ASP A 509 9.53 -54.64 20.24
N LYS A 510 8.28 -54.19 20.08
CA LYS A 510 7.74 -53.04 20.81
C LYS A 510 7.57 -53.32 22.30
N LEU A 511 7.04 -54.49 22.66
CA LEU A 511 6.92 -54.91 24.07
C LEU A 511 8.28 -55.04 24.73
N ARG A 512 9.30 -55.49 23.99
CA ARG A 512 10.69 -55.53 24.49
C ARG A 512 11.25 -54.15 24.80
N ILE A 513 11.05 -53.16 23.92
CA ILE A 513 11.47 -51.79 24.21
C ILE A 513 10.78 -51.22 25.46
N ILE A 514 9.49 -51.54 25.63
CA ILE A 514 8.73 -51.08 26.81
C ILE A 514 9.25 -51.78 28.07
N PHE A 515 9.55 -53.08 27.99
CA PHE A 515 10.18 -53.83 29.07
C PHE A 515 11.53 -53.22 29.45
N ASP A 516 12.39 -52.95 28.46
CA ASP A 516 13.70 -52.30 28.63
C ASP A 516 13.58 -50.83 29.11
N MET A 517 12.40 -50.21 28.98
CA MET A 517 12.09 -48.87 29.51
C MET A 517 11.69 -48.91 30.99
N CYS A 518 11.12 -50.02 31.43
CA CYS A 518 10.74 -50.25 32.83
C CYS A 518 11.95 -50.65 33.67
N ASP A 519 12.76 -51.58 33.15
CA ASP A 519 13.99 -52.11 33.76
C ASP A 519 15.07 -51.00 33.84
N ASN A 520 15.19 -50.36 35.00
CA ASN A 520 16.07 -49.20 35.19
C ASN A 520 17.53 -49.62 35.38
N ASP A 521 17.76 -50.78 36.00
CA ASP A 521 19.08 -51.29 36.34
C ASP A 521 19.64 -52.28 35.29
N ARG A 522 18.85 -52.59 34.25
CA ARG A 522 19.16 -53.50 33.13
C ARG A 522 19.46 -54.92 33.60
N ASN A 523 18.83 -55.35 34.70
CA ASN A 523 19.04 -56.67 35.27
C ASN A 523 18.22 -57.77 34.55
N GLY A 524 17.36 -57.41 33.59
CA GLY A 524 16.54 -58.33 32.81
C GLY A 524 15.23 -58.77 33.46
N VAL A 525 14.85 -58.16 34.59
CA VAL A 525 13.59 -58.36 35.33
C VAL A 525 13.02 -57.01 35.79
N ILE A 526 11.70 -56.85 35.80
CA ILE A 526 11.04 -55.62 36.28
C ILE A 526 10.54 -55.87 37.69
N ASP A 527 11.02 -55.13 38.68
CA ASP A 527 10.47 -55.20 40.03
C ASP A 527 9.18 -54.37 40.19
N LYS A 528 8.46 -54.60 41.30
CA LYS A 528 7.21 -53.88 41.59
C LYS A 528 7.41 -52.36 41.75
N GLY A 529 8.60 -51.95 42.21
CA GLY A 529 9.00 -50.55 42.33
C GLY A 529 9.18 -49.89 40.97
N GLU A 530 9.92 -50.52 40.06
CA GLU A 530 10.19 -50.09 38.68
C GLU A 530 8.92 -50.01 37.84
N LEU A 531 8.01 -50.98 37.98
CA LEU A 531 6.70 -50.94 37.32
C LEU A 531 5.84 -49.78 37.86
N SER A 532 5.84 -49.56 39.18
CA SER A 532 5.12 -48.44 39.80
C SER A 532 5.67 -47.08 39.35
N GLU A 533 6.99 -46.97 39.22
CA GLU A 533 7.67 -45.76 38.79
C GLU A 533 7.39 -45.45 37.31
N MET A 534 7.29 -46.47 36.46
CA MET A 534 6.90 -46.34 35.06
C MET A 534 5.43 -45.87 34.92
N MET A 535 4.51 -46.44 35.70
CA MET A 535 3.10 -46.00 35.71
C MET A 535 2.96 -44.56 36.24
N ARG A 536 3.69 -44.20 37.29
CA ARG A 536 3.78 -42.80 37.78
C ARG A 536 4.28 -41.87 36.68
N SER A 537 5.34 -42.25 35.97
CA SER A 537 5.89 -41.48 34.85
C SER A 537 4.86 -41.29 33.74
N LEU A 538 4.10 -42.32 33.35
CA LEU A 538 3.05 -42.21 32.32
C LEU A 538 1.89 -41.30 32.74
N VAL A 539 1.51 -41.34 34.02
CA VAL A 539 0.48 -40.46 34.60
C VAL A 539 0.98 -39.00 34.70
N GLU A 540 2.25 -38.81 35.07
CA GLU A 540 2.88 -37.48 35.18
C GLU A 540 3.07 -36.81 33.81
N ILE A 541 3.42 -37.59 32.78
CA ILE A 541 3.45 -37.15 31.36
C ILE A 541 2.10 -36.61 30.92
N ALA A 542 1.01 -37.27 31.29
CA ALA A 542 -0.35 -36.84 30.96
C ALA A 542 -0.76 -35.56 31.70
N ARG A 543 0.05 -35.06 32.66
CA ARG A 543 -0.21 -33.90 33.52
C ARG A 543 -1.57 -33.94 34.21
N THR A 544 -2.10 -35.14 34.46
CA THR A 544 -3.35 -35.33 35.20
C THR A 544 -3.06 -35.25 36.69
N THR A 545 -3.52 -34.18 37.35
CA THR A 545 -3.24 -33.91 38.78
C THR A 545 -4.06 -34.77 39.75
N SER A 546 -4.43 -36.01 39.41
CA SER A 546 -5.42 -36.73 40.24
C SER A 546 -5.40 -38.26 40.12
N LEU A 547 -4.26 -38.90 40.39
CA LEU A 547 -4.26 -40.26 40.92
C LEU A 547 -3.37 -40.23 42.16
N GLY A 548 -3.94 -40.61 43.31
CA GLY A 548 -3.19 -40.72 44.56
C GLY A 548 -2.27 -41.95 44.52
N ASP A 549 -1.15 -41.90 45.23
CA ASP A 549 -0.14 -42.99 45.28
C ASP A 549 -0.76 -44.35 45.68
N ASP A 550 -1.80 -44.33 46.51
CA ASP A 550 -2.53 -45.52 46.95
C ASP A 550 -3.28 -46.22 45.80
N GLN A 551 -3.87 -45.44 44.88
CA GLN A 551 -4.65 -45.99 43.75
C GLN A 551 -3.78 -46.66 42.68
N VAL A 552 -2.57 -46.14 42.45
CA VAL A 552 -1.62 -46.75 41.50
C VAL A 552 -1.09 -48.06 42.05
N THR A 553 -0.88 -48.13 43.36
CA THR A 553 -0.37 -49.32 44.05
C THR A 553 -1.44 -50.42 44.11
N GLU A 554 -2.70 -50.05 44.42
CA GLU A 554 -3.85 -50.97 44.39
C GLU A 554 -4.09 -51.57 42.99
N LEU A 555 -3.89 -50.77 41.92
CA LEU A 555 -4.05 -51.25 40.55
C LEU A 555 -2.96 -52.25 40.14
N ILE A 556 -1.72 -52.00 40.57
CA ILE A 556 -0.59 -52.92 40.33
C ILE A 556 -0.80 -54.23 41.08
N ASP A 557 -1.34 -54.18 42.30
CA ASP A 557 -1.62 -55.36 43.11
C ASP A 557 -2.70 -56.23 42.47
N GLY A 558 -3.78 -55.62 41.97
CA GLY A 558 -4.80 -56.31 41.18
C GLY A 558 -4.24 -56.95 39.89
N MET A 559 -3.31 -56.27 39.20
CA MET A 559 -2.68 -56.81 37.99
C MET A 559 -1.82 -58.06 38.25
N PHE A 560 -1.13 -58.13 39.40
CA PHE A 560 -0.36 -59.32 39.80
C PHE A 560 -1.28 -60.46 40.25
N GLN A 561 -2.43 -60.14 40.84
CA GLN A 561 -3.41 -61.10 41.33
C GLN A 561 -4.10 -61.86 40.19
N ASP A 562 -4.63 -61.13 39.20
CA ASP A 562 -5.43 -61.69 38.11
C ASP A 562 -4.64 -62.54 37.09
N VAL A 563 -3.30 -62.44 37.10
CA VAL A 563 -2.39 -63.23 36.26
C VAL A 563 -1.78 -64.42 37.04
N GLY A 564 -2.13 -64.58 38.32
CA GLY A 564 -1.59 -65.64 39.18
C GLY A 564 -0.12 -65.45 39.55
N LEU A 565 0.37 -64.20 39.54
CA LEU A 565 1.75 -63.80 39.84
C LEU A 565 1.91 -63.26 41.28
N GLU A 566 0.98 -63.56 42.18
CA GLU A 566 0.88 -63.03 43.55
C GLU A 566 2.16 -63.19 44.41
N HIS A 567 2.98 -64.20 44.13
CA HIS A 567 4.18 -64.53 44.90
C HIS A 567 5.50 -64.10 44.23
N LYS A 568 5.46 -63.50 43.04
CA LYS A 568 6.66 -63.02 42.35
C LYS A 568 6.87 -61.53 42.63
N ASN A 569 8.00 -61.20 43.25
CA ASN A 569 8.42 -59.81 43.47
C ASN A 569 9.05 -59.15 42.22
N HIS A 570 9.26 -59.92 41.15
CA HIS A 570 9.88 -59.47 39.89
C HIS A 570 9.20 -60.14 38.68
N LEU A 571 9.11 -59.40 37.57
CA LEU A 571 8.51 -59.82 36.30
C LEU A 571 9.62 -60.07 35.27
N THR A 572 9.74 -61.29 34.77
CA THR A 572 10.58 -61.56 33.60
C THR A 572 9.92 -61.04 32.32
N TYR A 573 10.67 -60.92 31.20
CA TYR A 573 10.08 -60.51 29.91
C TYR A 573 8.88 -61.39 29.49
N GLN A 574 8.91 -62.68 29.82
CA GLN A 574 7.78 -63.58 29.52
C GLN A 574 6.59 -63.34 30.45
N ASP A 575 6.83 -63.10 31.74
CA ASP A 575 5.77 -62.76 32.71
C ASP A 575 5.12 -61.42 32.34
N PHE A 576 5.92 -60.41 31.98
CA PHE A 576 5.45 -59.12 31.47
C PHE A 576 4.64 -59.29 30.18
N LYS A 577 5.13 -60.10 29.23
CA LYS A 577 4.40 -60.38 27.99
C LYS A 577 3.08 -61.13 28.23
N LEU A 578 3.00 -61.99 29.24
CA LEU A 578 1.78 -62.71 29.63
C LEU A 578 0.77 -61.76 30.27
N MET A 579 1.22 -60.93 31.21
CA MET A 579 0.44 -59.86 31.84
C MET A 579 -0.19 -58.93 30.79
N MET A 580 0.58 -58.57 29.76
CA MET A 580 0.12 -57.72 28.66
C MET A 580 -0.80 -58.43 27.65
N LYS A 581 -0.94 -59.76 27.71
CA LYS A 581 -1.69 -60.58 26.74
C LYS A 581 -3.05 -61.09 27.25
N GLU A 582 -3.16 -61.43 28.54
CA GLU A 582 -4.37 -62.05 29.13
C GLU A 582 -5.37 -61.05 29.72
N TYR A 583 -4.94 -59.87 30.13
CA TYR A 583 -5.79 -58.86 30.76
C TYR A 583 -6.62 -58.06 29.75
N LYS A 584 -7.47 -58.73 28.96
CA LYS A 584 -8.29 -58.07 27.91
C LYS A 584 -9.51 -57.30 28.44
N GLY A 585 -9.85 -57.45 29.73
CA GLY A 585 -11.02 -56.82 30.35
C GLY A 585 -10.78 -55.41 30.86
N ASP A 586 -9.80 -55.23 31.76
CA ASP A 586 -9.62 -53.97 32.50
C ASP A 586 -8.30 -53.23 32.21
N PHE A 587 -7.38 -53.80 31.42
CA PHE A 587 -6.22 -53.05 30.90
C PHE A 587 -6.59 -52.05 29.78
N VAL A 588 -7.87 -51.98 29.43
CA VAL A 588 -8.50 -50.80 28.80
C VAL A 588 -8.31 -49.54 29.68
N ALA A 589 -7.98 -49.69 30.97
CA ALA A 589 -7.62 -48.63 31.89
C ALA A 589 -6.11 -48.29 31.95
N ILE A 590 -5.19 -49.17 31.50
CA ILE A 590 -3.75 -48.86 31.39
C ILE A 590 -3.16 -49.31 30.04
N GLY A 591 -3.46 -48.55 28.98
CA GLY A 591 -2.42 -47.88 28.18
C GLY A 591 -1.45 -48.64 27.26
N LEU A 592 -1.49 -49.96 27.05
CA LEU A 592 -0.50 -50.63 26.20
C LEU A 592 -1.05 -51.85 25.42
N ASP A 593 -1.90 -51.63 24.41
CA ASP A 593 -2.08 -52.57 23.30
C ASP A 593 -1.12 -52.20 22.15
N CYS A 594 -0.15 -53.08 21.88
CA CYS A 594 0.86 -52.90 20.83
C CYS A 594 0.39 -53.34 19.43
N LYS A 595 -0.88 -53.76 19.25
CA LYS A 595 -1.43 -54.02 17.91
C LYS A 595 -1.61 -52.72 17.15
N GLY A 596 -0.52 -52.30 16.49
CA GLY A 596 -0.58 -51.24 15.48
C GLY A 596 -1.71 -51.52 14.49
N ALA A 597 -2.41 -50.47 14.07
CA ALA A 597 -3.50 -50.52 13.11
C ALA A 597 -3.02 -50.99 11.72
N LYS A 598 -2.80 -52.28 11.59
CA LYS A 598 -2.84 -53.01 10.33
C LYS A 598 -3.58 -54.31 10.59
N GLN A 599 -4.90 -54.25 10.65
CA GLN A 599 -5.73 -55.37 10.22
C GLN A 599 -7.21 -54.98 10.04
N ASN A 600 -7.68 -55.32 8.85
CA ASN A 600 -9.04 -55.72 8.46
C ASN A 600 -10.02 -54.62 8.04
N PHE A 601 -10.07 -54.44 6.71
CA PHE A 601 -11.14 -53.84 5.91
C PHE A 601 -12.52 -54.54 6.06
N LEU A 602 -12.65 -55.50 6.97
CA LEU A 602 -13.86 -56.29 7.21
C LEU A 602 -13.98 -56.62 8.71
N ASP A 603 -14.32 -55.64 9.53
CA ASP A 603 -15.03 -55.93 10.78
C ASP A 603 -15.96 -54.76 11.15
N THR A 604 -17.26 -55.05 11.18
CA THR A 604 -18.34 -54.04 11.10
C THR A 604 -18.86 -53.62 12.48
N SER A 605 -18.18 -54.02 13.57
CA SER A 605 -18.78 -54.02 14.92
C SER A 605 -18.16 -53.05 15.93
N THR A 606 -17.08 -52.33 15.62
CA THR A 606 -16.51 -51.34 16.57
C THR A 606 -16.63 -49.90 16.06
N ASN A 607 -17.41 -49.07 16.77
CA ASN A 607 -17.69 -47.67 16.44
C ASN A 607 -16.44 -46.75 16.44
N VAL A 608 -15.27 -47.25 16.82
CA VAL A 608 -14.00 -46.50 16.87
C VAL A 608 -13.31 -46.46 15.49
N ALA A 609 -13.42 -47.51 14.69
CA ALA A 609 -12.83 -47.59 13.34
C ALA A 609 -13.50 -46.64 12.32
N ARG A 610 -14.67 -46.10 12.65
CA ARG A 610 -15.40 -45.14 11.79
C ARG A 610 -15.00 -43.68 12.03
N MET A 611 -14.21 -43.39 13.06
CA MET A 611 -13.72 -42.02 13.33
C MET A 611 -12.35 -41.73 12.67
N THR A 612 -11.56 -42.76 12.35
CA THR A 612 -10.30 -42.63 11.60
C THR A 612 -10.52 -42.33 10.11
N SER A 613 -11.77 -42.37 9.62
CA SER A 613 -12.12 -42.22 8.20
C SER A 613 -12.49 -40.80 7.76
N PHE A 614 -12.56 -39.81 8.66
CA PHE A 614 -12.83 -38.41 8.26
C PHE A 614 -11.58 -37.68 7.76
N ASN A 615 -10.47 -38.38 7.63
CA ASN A 615 -9.21 -37.82 7.14
C ASN A 615 -8.97 -38.32 5.72
N ILE A 616 -8.81 -37.40 4.77
CA ILE A 616 -8.38 -37.76 3.42
C ILE A 616 -6.87 -37.92 3.49
N GLU A 617 -6.38 -39.15 3.29
CA GLU A 617 -4.94 -39.38 3.10
C GLU A 617 -4.45 -38.46 1.98
N PRO A 618 -3.39 -37.66 2.21
CA PRO A 618 -2.85 -36.84 1.15
C PRO A 618 -2.38 -37.78 0.03
N MET A 619 -3.09 -37.79 -1.10
CA MET A 619 -2.56 -38.36 -2.33
C MET A 619 -1.17 -37.76 -2.53
N GLN A 620 -0.14 -38.62 -2.61
CA GLN A 620 1.16 -38.20 -3.11
C GLN A 620 0.92 -37.65 -4.51
N ASP A 621 0.84 -36.32 -4.63
CA ASP A 621 0.79 -35.66 -5.93
C ASP A 621 2.02 -36.12 -6.71
N LYS A 622 1.81 -36.97 -7.72
CA LYS A 622 2.80 -37.21 -8.75
C LYS A 622 3.23 -35.83 -9.24
N PRO A 623 4.53 -35.54 -9.40
CA PRO A 623 4.97 -34.24 -9.86
C PRO A 623 4.29 -33.95 -11.21
N ARG A 624 3.28 -33.07 -11.17
CA ARG A 624 2.59 -32.61 -12.37
C ARG A 624 3.61 -31.84 -13.21
N HIS A 625 3.44 -31.87 -14.53
CA HIS A 625 4.30 -31.13 -15.46
C HIS A 625 4.43 -29.67 -15.01
N TRP A 626 5.61 -29.05 -15.16
CA TRP A 626 5.89 -27.69 -14.66
C TRP A 626 4.83 -26.65 -15.05
N VAL A 627 4.25 -26.78 -16.25
CA VAL A 627 3.16 -25.94 -16.75
C VAL A 627 1.88 -26.11 -15.93
N LEU A 628 1.47 -27.35 -15.62
CA LEU A 628 0.29 -27.64 -14.80
C LEU A 628 0.49 -27.15 -13.37
N ALA A 629 1.68 -27.33 -12.79
CA ALA A 629 1.99 -26.80 -11.46
C ALA A 629 1.95 -25.27 -11.41
N LYS A 630 2.46 -24.59 -12.45
CA LYS A 630 2.36 -23.14 -12.62
C LYS A 630 0.92 -22.68 -12.83
N TRP A 631 0.13 -23.42 -13.61
CA TRP A 631 -1.27 -23.16 -13.88
C TRP A 631 -2.13 -23.32 -12.62
N ASP A 632 -1.93 -24.41 -11.86
CA ASP A 632 -2.58 -24.65 -10.58
C ASP A 632 -2.19 -23.57 -9.56
N ALA A 633 -0.92 -23.16 -9.51
CA ALA A 633 -0.48 -22.03 -8.68
C ALA A 633 -1.14 -20.71 -9.10
N TYR A 634 -1.32 -20.48 -10.39
CA TYR A 634 -1.99 -19.28 -10.91
C TYR A 634 -3.50 -19.30 -10.62
N ILE A 635 -4.18 -20.43 -10.84
CA ILE A 635 -5.58 -20.62 -10.46
C ILE A 635 -5.76 -20.42 -8.97
N THR A 636 -4.90 -21.02 -8.15
CA THR A 636 -4.93 -20.85 -6.69
C THR A 636 -4.75 -19.38 -6.32
N PHE A 637 -3.80 -18.68 -6.94
CA PHE A 637 -3.59 -17.25 -6.73
C PHE A 637 -4.82 -16.42 -7.13
N LEU A 638 -5.41 -16.69 -8.30
CA LEU A 638 -6.63 -16.03 -8.78
C LEU A 638 -7.80 -16.30 -7.84
N GLU A 639 -7.94 -17.52 -7.34
CA GLU A 639 -9.02 -17.91 -6.46
C GLU A 639 -8.89 -17.28 -5.06
N GLU A 640 -7.68 -17.27 -4.49
CA GLU A 640 -7.38 -16.60 -3.22
C GLU A 640 -7.62 -15.09 -3.32
N ASN A 641 -7.25 -14.48 -4.45
CA ASN A 641 -7.30 -13.04 -4.67
C ASN A 641 -8.47 -12.57 -5.55
N ARG A 642 -9.48 -13.42 -5.83
CA ARG A 642 -10.57 -13.09 -6.78
C ARG A 642 -11.26 -11.76 -6.48
N GLN A 643 -11.54 -11.51 -5.19
CA GLN A 643 -12.16 -10.25 -4.74
C GLN A 643 -11.21 -9.08 -4.95
N ASN A 644 -9.91 -9.28 -4.65
CA ASN A 644 -8.89 -8.26 -4.84
C ASN A 644 -8.80 -7.85 -6.31
N ILE A 645 -8.83 -8.83 -7.21
CA ILE A 645 -8.76 -8.62 -8.65
C ILE A 645 -10.01 -7.91 -9.16
N PHE A 646 -11.21 -8.37 -8.74
CA PHE A 646 -12.47 -7.77 -9.18
C PHE A 646 -12.58 -6.29 -8.79
N TYR A 647 -12.29 -5.93 -7.54
CA TYR A 647 -12.38 -4.52 -7.13
C TYR A 647 -11.31 -3.65 -7.81
N LEU A 648 -10.09 -4.19 -8.01
CA LEU A 648 -9.02 -3.46 -8.72
C LEU A 648 -9.38 -3.26 -10.20
N PHE A 649 -9.96 -4.27 -10.82
CA PHE A 649 -10.48 -4.18 -12.18
C PHE A 649 -11.54 -3.07 -12.27
N LEU A 650 -12.53 -3.05 -11.37
CA LEU A 650 -13.54 -2.00 -11.32
C LEU A 650 -12.91 -0.60 -11.15
N PHE A 651 -11.94 -0.46 -10.24
CA PHE A 651 -11.23 0.80 -10.02
C PHE A 651 -10.51 1.30 -11.28
N TYR A 652 -9.77 0.43 -11.97
CA TYR A 652 -9.05 0.82 -13.19
C TYR A 652 -9.99 1.07 -14.37
N VAL A 653 -11.07 0.30 -14.51
CA VAL A 653 -12.09 0.54 -15.55
C VAL A 653 -12.69 1.94 -15.38
N VAL A 654 -13.15 2.31 -14.18
CA VAL A 654 -13.69 3.65 -13.93
C VAL A 654 -12.64 4.74 -14.21
N THR A 655 -11.40 4.53 -13.76
CA THR A 655 -10.31 5.51 -13.94
C THR A 655 -9.97 5.73 -15.41
N ILE A 656 -9.94 4.66 -16.22
CA ILE A 656 -9.65 4.71 -17.66
C ILE A 656 -10.83 5.27 -18.44
N VAL A 657 -12.07 4.90 -18.10
CA VAL A 657 -13.27 5.44 -18.75
C VAL A 657 -13.36 6.95 -18.57
N LEU A 658 -13.08 7.47 -17.36
CA LEU A 658 -13.03 8.92 -17.12
C LEU A 658 -11.92 9.62 -17.93
N PHE A 659 -10.76 8.97 -18.10
CA PHE A 659 -9.68 9.48 -18.94
C PHE A 659 -10.12 9.57 -20.41
N VAL A 660 -10.63 8.45 -20.94
CA VAL A 660 -10.99 8.30 -22.36
C VAL A 660 -12.18 9.18 -22.72
N GLU A 661 -13.19 9.30 -21.86
CA GLU A 661 -14.34 10.18 -22.08
C GLU A 661 -13.89 11.64 -22.28
N ARG A 662 -13.01 12.14 -21.42
CA ARG A 662 -12.46 13.50 -21.55
C ARG A 662 -11.50 13.64 -22.72
N PHE A 663 -10.69 12.62 -22.97
CA PHE A 663 -9.80 12.62 -24.12
C PHE A 663 -10.59 12.75 -25.43
N ILE A 664 -11.65 11.95 -25.62
CA ILE A 664 -12.52 12.03 -26.80
C ILE A 664 -13.22 13.39 -26.88
N HIS A 665 -13.75 13.89 -25.77
CA HIS A 665 -14.44 15.18 -25.74
C HIS A 665 -13.54 16.33 -26.23
N TYR A 666 -12.31 16.43 -25.71
CA TYR A 666 -11.38 17.49 -26.12
C TYR A 666 -10.65 17.22 -27.45
N SER A 667 -10.67 15.97 -27.94
CA SER A 667 -10.10 15.63 -29.25
C SER A 667 -11.07 15.91 -30.40
N PHE A 668 -12.37 15.71 -30.20
CA PHE A 668 -13.37 15.73 -31.28
C PHE A 668 -14.60 16.62 -31.01
N MET A 669 -15.09 16.68 -29.77
CA MET A 669 -16.36 17.40 -29.48
C MET A 669 -16.16 18.87 -29.14
N ALA A 670 -14.95 19.28 -28.77
CA ALA A 670 -14.60 20.63 -28.34
C ALA A 670 -14.03 21.53 -29.46
N GLU A 671 -14.18 21.14 -30.72
CA GLU A 671 -13.62 21.88 -31.87
C GLU A 671 -14.11 23.33 -31.96
N HIS A 672 -15.39 23.58 -31.64
CA HIS A 672 -15.98 24.93 -31.57
C HIS A 672 -15.31 25.89 -30.57
N THR A 673 -14.50 25.39 -29.63
CA THR A 673 -13.76 26.23 -28.68
C THR A 673 -12.34 26.55 -29.14
N ASP A 674 -11.89 25.94 -30.24
CA ASP A 674 -10.56 26.04 -30.85
C ASP A 674 -9.35 25.83 -29.90
N LEU A 675 -9.59 25.31 -28.69
CA LEU A 675 -8.57 25.04 -27.68
C LEU A 675 -7.46 24.11 -28.18
N ARG A 676 -7.79 23.20 -29.11
CA ARG A 676 -6.85 22.23 -29.68
C ARG A 676 -5.90 22.89 -30.68
N HIS A 677 -6.36 23.88 -31.45
CA HIS A 677 -5.48 24.64 -32.35
C HIS A 677 -4.47 25.45 -31.54
N ILE A 678 -4.90 26.06 -30.43
CA ILE A 678 -4.06 26.89 -29.55
C ILE A 678 -3.08 26.04 -28.73
N MET A 679 -3.55 24.97 -28.07
CA MET A 679 -2.79 24.20 -27.06
C MET A 679 -2.28 22.83 -27.56
N GLY A 680 -2.65 22.42 -28.78
CA GLY A 680 -2.29 21.13 -29.36
C GLY A 680 -2.99 19.93 -28.71
N VAL A 681 -2.45 18.72 -28.92
CA VAL A 681 -2.99 17.45 -28.38
C VAL A 681 -2.83 17.36 -26.85
N GLY A 682 -1.94 18.17 -26.26
CA GLY A 682 -1.70 18.19 -24.82
C GLY A 682 -2.94 18.52 -23.99
N ILE A 683 -3.90 19.29 -24.53
CA ILE A 683 -5.16 19.57 -23.83
C ILE A 683 -6.00 18.31 -23.58
N ALA A 684 -6.10 17.41 -24.55
CA ALA A 684 -6.88 16.17 -24.38
C ALA A 684 -6.27 15.27 -23.29
N ILE A 685 -4.94 15.17 -23.24
CA ILE A 685 -4.20 14.38 -22.26
C ILE A 685 -4.30 15.00 -20.85
N THR A 686 -4.12 16.31 -20.73
CA THR A 686 -4.21 17.03 -19.45
C THR A 686 -5.61 16.99 -18.85
N ARG A 687 -6.67 17.10 -19.68
CA ARG A 687 -8.06 17.03 -19.22
C ARG A 687 -8.50 15.60 -18.88
N GLY A 688 -8.03 14.61 -19.64
CA GLY A 688 -8.19 13.19 -19.30
C GLY A 688 -7.55 12.85 -17.96
N SER A 689 -6.27 13.21 -17.79
CA SER A 689 -5.55 12.98 -16.53
C SER A 689 -6.17 13.72 -15.34
N ALA A 690 -6.68 14.94 -15.54
CA ALA A 690 -7.35 15.71 -14.47
C ALA A 690 -8.62 15.02 -13.95
N ALA A 691 -9.41 14.38 -14.83
CA ALA A 691 -10.62 13.66 -14.42
C ALA A 691 -10.29 12.38 -13.65
N SER A 692 -9.35 11.58 -14.15
CA SER A 692 -8.84 10.40 -13.42
C SER A 692 -8.23 10.79 -12.07
N LEU A 693 -7.48 11.88 -12.02
CA LEU A 693 -6.88 12.40 -10.80
C LEU A 693 -7.92 12.84 -9.76
N SER A 694 -8.97 13.53 -10.22
CA SER A 694 -10.09 13.97 -9.37
C SER A 694 -10.79 12.81 -8.70
N PHE A 695 -11.04 11.72 -9.45
CA PHE A 695 -11.61 10.48 -8.92
C PHE A 695 -10.66 9.80 -7.93
N CYS A 696 -9.38 9.62 -8.28
CA CYS A 696 -8.42 8.94 -7.42
C CYS A 696 -8.22 9.68 -6.08
N TYR A 697 -8.05 11.00 -6.09
CA TYR A 697 -7.91 11.77 -4.84
C TYR A 697 -9.16 11.65 -3.98
N SER A 698 -10.34 11.82 -4.56
CA SER A 698 -11.60 11.69 -3.79
C SER A 698 -11.75 10.30 -3.16
N LEU A 699 -11.36 9.24 -3.86
CA LEU A 699 -11.39 7.86 -3.35
C LEU A 699 -10.41 7.62 -2.19
N LEU A 700 -9.26 8.29 -2.15
CA LEU A 700 -8.28 8.11 -1.06
C LEU A 700 -8.86 8.43 0.31
N LEU A 701 -9.80 9.38 0.41
CA LEU A 701 -10.48 9.70 1.67
C LEU A 701 -11.34 8.54 2.17
N LEU A 702 -12.10 7.90 1.27
CA LEU A 702 -12.94 6.74 1.59
C LEU A 702 -12.11 5.54 2.04
N THR A 703 -10.91 5.34 1.47
CA THR A 703 -10.04 4.25 1.92
C THR A 703 -9.53 4.44 3.36
N MET A 704 -9.63 5.65 3.93
CA MET A 704 -9.15 5.98 5.28
C MET A 704 -10.27 6.32 6.28
N SER A 705 -11.54 6.19 5.89
CA SER A 705 -12.69 6.28 6.80
C SER A 705 -12.87 4.97 7.57
N ARG A 706 -12.13 4.84 8.69
CA ARG A 706 -11.94 3.55 9.38
C ARG A 706 -13.19 3.06 10.09
N ASN A 707 -13.99 3.94 10.69
CA ASN A 707 -15.20 3.54 11.39
C ASN A 707 -16.28 3.12 10.38
N LEU A 708 -16.39 3.83 9.26
CA LEU A 708 -17.24 3.41 8.15
C LEU A 708 -16.83 2.04 7.63
N ILE A 709 -15.54 1.83 7.36
CA ILE A 709 -15.06 0.52 6.89
C ILE A 709 -15.34 -0.57 7.93
N THR A 710 -15.12 -0.31 9.22
CA THR A 710 -15.45 -1.27 10.29
C THR A 710 -16.93 -1.61 10.31
N LYS A 711 -17.84 -0.63 10.12
CA LYS A 711 -19.28 -0.87 10.05
C LYS A 711 -19.69 -1.59 8.76
N LEU A 712 -19.06 -1.27 7.63
CA LEU A 712 -19.30 -1.93 6.35
C LEU A 712 -18.90 -3.41 6.35
N LYS A 713 -17.96 -3.81 7.22
CA LYS A 713 -17.59 -5.23 7.42
C LYS A 713 -18.70 -6.07 8.06
N GLU A 714 -19.64 -5.46 8.78
CA GLU A 714 -20.79 -6.17 9.35
C GLU A 714 -21.84 -6.51 8.28
N PHE A 715 -21.79 -5.83 7.13
CA PHE A 715 -22.68 -6.09 6.00
C PHE A 715 -22.11 -7.17 5.06
N PRO A 716 -22.97 -7.85 4.28
CA PRO A 716 -22.55 -8.87 3.31
C PRO A 716 -21.66 -8.31 2.17
N ILE A 717 -21.46 -6.99 2.09
CA ILE A 717 -20.59 -6.32 1.12
C ILE A 717 -19.15 -6.87 1.17
N GLN A 718 -18.67 -7.34 2.33
CA GLN A 718 -17.33 -7.93 2.47
C GLN A 718 -17.11 -9.19 1.60
N GLN A 719 -18.18 -9.85 1.15
CA GLN A 719 -18.08 -10.99 0.23
C GLN A 719 -17.63 -10.59 -1.18
N TYR A 720 -17.81 -9.33 -1.56
CA TYR A 720 -17.44 -8.78 -2.87
C TYR A 720 -16.23 -7.84 -2.76
N ILE A 721 -16.20 -6.99 -1.74
CA ILE A 721 -15.16 -5.98 -1.54
C ILE A 721 -14.27 -6.38 -0.34
N PRO A 722 -12.96 -6.57 -0.53
CA PRO A 722 -12.03 -6.95 0.53
C PRO A 722 -11.66 -5.73 1.39
N LEU A 723 -12.60 -5.31 2.25
CA LEU A 723 -12.48 -4.14 3.15
C LEU A 723 -11.30 -4.25 4.14
N ASP A 724 -10.78 -5.46 4.37
CA ASP A 724 -9.57 -5.71 5.18
C ASP A 724 -8.30 -5.12 4.56
N SER A 725 -8.26 -5.04 3.22
CA SER A 725 -7.08 -4.58 2.46
C SER A 725 -7.09 -3.08 2.14
N HIS A 726 -7.93 -2.27 2.80
CA HIS A 726 -8.08 -0.83 2.54
C HIS A 726 -6.75 -0.04 2.55
N ILE A 727 -5.80 -0.37 3.42
CA ILE A 727 -4.48 0.29 3.48
C ILE A 727 -3.62 -0.04 2.25
N GLN A 728 -3.71 -1.27 1.73
CA GLN A 728 -2.99 -1.64 0.51
C GLN A 728 -3.63 -0.96 -0.69
N PHE A 729 -4.96 -0.95 -0.76
CA PHE A 729 -5.68 -0.25 -1.82
C PHE A 729 -5.39 1.26 -1.83
N HIS A 730 -5.34 1.91 -0.66
CA HIS A 730 -4.94 3.31 -0.53
C HIS A 730 -3.59 3.60 -1.20
N LYS A 731 -2.60 2.70 -1.05
CA LYS A 731 -1.30 2.86 -1.72
C LYS A 731 -1.40 2.71 -3.24
N ILE A 732 -2.20 1.76 -3.72
CA ILE A 732 -2.42 1.54 -5.15
C ILE A 732 -3.08 2.77 -5.77
N ALA A 733 -4.19 3.23 -5.19
CA ALA A 733 -4.89 4.44 -5.62
C ALA A 733 -3.97 5.67 -5.57
N ALA A 734 -3.12 5.80 -4.55
CA ALA A 734 -2.16 6.89 -4.46
C ALA A 734 -1.08 6.81 -5.56
N CYS A 735 -0.53 5.63 -5.84
CA CYS A 735 0.43 5.47 -6.94
C CYS A 735 -0.20 5.78 -8.31
N THR A 736 -1.46 5.40 -8.53
CA THR A 736 -2.20 5.75 -9.75
C THR A 736 -2.46 7.26 -9.82
N ALA A 737 -2.84 7.91 -8.71
CA ALA A 737 -2.97 9.36 -8.63
C ALA A 737 -1.64 10.07 -8.94
N LEU A 738 -0.51 9.55 -8.44
CA LEU A 738 0.82 10.10 -8.72
C LEU A 738 1.15 10.04 -10.22
N PHE A 739 0.86 8.91 -10.88
CA PHE A 739 1.07 8.76 -12.33
C PHE A 739 0.27 9.81 -13.11
N PHE A 740 -1.03 9.95 -12.84
CA PHE A 740 -1.86 10.96 -13.52
C PHE A 740 -1.48 12.40 -13.13
N SER A 741 -0.98 12.64 -11.92
CA SER A 741 -0.47 13.96 -11.50
C SER A 741 0.74 14.36 -12.33
N VAL A 742 1.71 13.46 -12.49
CA VAL A 742 2.92 13.71 -13.31
C VAL A 742 2.52 13.93 -14.77
N LEU A 743 1.64 13.09 -15.32
CA LEU A 743 1.14 13.24 -16.68
C LEU A 743 0.41 14.59 -16.88
N HIS A 744 -0.39 15.01 -15.90
CA HIS A 744 -1.10 16.28 -15.90
C HIS A 744 -0.13 17.47 -15.85
N THR A 745 0.86 17.45 -14.95
CA THR A 745 1.88 18.50 -14.85
C THR A 745 2.70 18.62 -16.13
N VAL A 746 3.20 17.50 -16.67
CA VAL A 746 4.00 17.50 -17.91
C VAL A 746 3.16 17.98 -19.09
N GLY A 747 1.92 17.53 -19.21
CA GLY A 747 1.03 18.01 -20.26
C GLY A 747 0.74 19.51 -20.16
N HIS A 748 0.61 20.07 -18.95
CA HIS A 748 0.41 21.51 -18.78
C HIS A 748 1.66 22.34 -19.10
N ILE A 749 2.87 21.80 -18.89
CA ILE A 749 4.11 22.46 -19.32
C ILE A 749 4.15 22.58 -20.85
N VAL A 750 3.80 21.50 -21.57
CA VAL A 750 3.71 21.51 -23.03
C VAL A 750 2.62 22.47 -23.50
N ASN A 751 1.47 22.47 -22.84
CA ASN A 751 0.39 23.40 -23.14
C ASN A 751 0.81 24.86 -22.93
N PHE A 752 1.50 25.19 -21.84
CA PHE A 752 1.97 26.56 -21.59
C PHE A 752 3.04 27.00 -22.58
N TYR A 753 3.86 26.09 -23.08
CA TYR A 753 4.74 26.36 -24.21
C TYR A 753 3.91 26.78 -25.43
N HIS A 754 2.93 25.96 -25.84
CA HIS A 754 2.06 26.30 -26.97
C HIS A 754 1.28 27.59 -26.77
N VAL A 755 0.74 27.86 -25.58
CA VAL A 755 0.02 29.11 -25.30
C VAL A 755 0.96 30.32 -25.36
N SER A 756 2.23 30.19 -24.95
CA SER A 756 3.18 31.30 -24.98
C SER A 756 3.71 31.62 -26.38
N THR A 757 3.52 30.71 -27.34
CA THR A 757 3.89 30.94 -28.76
C THR A 757 2.77 31.56 -29.59
N GLN A 758 1.58 31.78 -28.99
CA GLN A 758 0.38 32.21 -29.72
C GLN A 758 0.24 33.74 -29.72
N SER A 759 -0.39 34.27 -30.77
CA SER A 759 -0.69 35.69 -30.89
C SER A 759 -1.71 36.13 -29.83
N HIS A 760 -1.73 37.43 -29.53
CA HIS A 760 -2.63 37.99 -28.52
C HIS A 760 -4.12 37.78 -28.88
N GLU A 761 -4.47 37.84 -30.16
CA GLU A 761 -5.83 37.58 -30.65
C GLU A 761 -6.28 36.14 -30.34
N ASN A 762 -5.40 35.15 -30.57
CA ASN A 762 -5.68 33.75 -30.23
C ASN A 762 -5.85 33.55 -28.71
N LEU A 763 -5.11 34.31 -27.89
CA LEU A 763 -5.21 34.26 -26.44
C LEU A 763 -6.52 34.86 -25.90
N LEU A 764 -7.04 35.91 -26.55
CA LEU A 764 -8.37 36.45 -26.23
C LEU A 764 -9.48 35.43 -26.52
N CYS A 765 -9.30 34.61 -27.56
CA CYS A 765 -10.21 33.49 -27.87
C CYS A 765 -10.11 32.34 -26.85
N LEU A 766 -8.94 32.13 -26.23
CA LEU A 766 -8.72 31.09 -25.22
C LEU A 766 -9.59 31.31 -23.97
N THR A 767 -9.57 32.52 -23.40
CA THR A 767 -10.35 32.85 -22.19
C THR A 767 -10.82 34.29 -22.19
N ARG A 768 -12.09 34.51 -21.84
CA ARG A 768 -12.64 35.86 -21.60
C ARG A 768 -12.20 36.49 -20.27
N GLU A 769 -11.56 35.72 -19.40
CA GLU A 769 -11.23 36.14 -18.03
C GLU A 769 -9.86 36.83 -17.94
N VAL A 770 -9.01 36.66 -18.97
CA VAL A 770 -7.66 37.22 -19.01
C VAL A 770 -7.57 38.21 -20.16
N HIS A 771 -7.30 39.47 -19.84
CA HIS A 771 -7.08 40.53 -20.82
C HIS A 771 -5.63 41.03 -20.68
N PHE A 772 -4.98 41.24 -21.81
CA PHE A 772 -3.65 41.85 -21.84
C PHE A 772 -3.71 43.18 -22.59
N ALA A 773 -2.79 44.09 -22.28
CA ALA A 773 -2.58 45.26 -23.11
C ALA A 773 -2.02 44.84 -24.49
N SER A 774 -2.26 45.63 -25.52
CA SER A 774 -1.89 45.31 -26.91
C SER A 774 -0.38 45.13 -27.12
N ASP A 775 0.45 45.68 -26.22
CA ASP A 775 1.91 45.59 -26.21
C ASP A 775 2.47 44.55 -25.23
N TYR A 776 1.62 43.96 -24.37
CA TYR A 776 2.06 43.02 -23.35
C TYR A 776 2.15 41.58 -23.88
N LYS A 777 3.34 40.98 -23.76
CA LYS A 777 3.61 39.61 -24.17
C LYS A 777 3.57 38.67 -22.95
N PRO A 778 2.55 37.82 -22.80
CA PRO A 778 2.49 36.87 -21.69
C PRO A 778 3.47 35.72 -21.92
N ASP A 779 4.54 35.72 -21.13
CA ASP A 779 5.55 34.68 -21.15
C ASP A 779 5.14 33.44 -20.33
N ILE A 780 5.98 32.41 -20.35
CA ILE A 780 5.74 31.21 -19.53
C ILE A 780 5.71 31.54 -18.03
N THR A 781 6.46 32.55 -17.59
CA THR A 781 6.50 32.91 -16.17
C THR A 781 5.17 33.50 -15.71
N PHE A 782 4.49 34.27 -16.56
CA PHE A 782 3.11 34.69 -16.36
C PHE A 782 2.19 33.48 -16.14
N TRP A 783 2.20 32.52 -17.07
CA TRP A 783 1.31 31.36 -17.00
C TRP A 783 1.55 30.48 -15.77
N LEU A 784 2.79 30.34 -15.31
CA LEU A 784 3.13 29.51 -14.15
C LEU A 784 3.00 30.21 -12.80
N PHE A 785 3.38 31.48 -12.69
CA PHE A 785 3.53 32.16 -11.40
C PHE A 785 2.58 33.33 -11.20
N GLN A 786 1.94 33.84 -12.25
CA GLN A 786 0.97 34.94 -12.14
C GLN A 786 -0.48 34.46 -12.29
N THR A 787 -0.70 33.27 -12.87
CA THR A 787 -2.05 32.66 -12.88
C THR A 787 -2.33 31.85 -11.62
N VAL A 788 -3.61 31.86 -11.20
CA VAL A 788 -4.08 31.04 -10.07
C VAL A 788 -3.89 29.55 -10.38
N THR A 789 -4.17 29.11 -11.60
CA THR A 789 -3.99 27.72 -12.05
C THR A 789 -2.52 27.29 -11.98
N GLY A 790 -1.59 28.12 -12.46
CA GLY A 790 -0.16 27.82 -12.45
C GLY A 790 0.41 27.76 -11.04
N THR A 791 0.17 28.81 -10.25
CA THR A 791 0.73 28.92 -8.89
C THR A 791 0.26 27.80 -7.98
N THR A 792 -1.05 27.52 -7.98
CA THR A 792 -1.62 26.40 -7.22
C THR A 792 -1.13 25.06 -7.73
N GLY A 793 -0.93 24.90 -9.04
CA GLY A 793 -0.37 23.68 -9.65
C GLY A 793 1.06 23.39 -9.18
N VAL A 794 1.92 24.40 -9.14
CA VAL A 794 3.30 24.28 -8.62
C VAL A 794 3.28 23.93 -7.13
N MET A 795 2.46 24.61 -6.33
CA MET A 795 2.32 24.31 -4.89
C MET A 795 1.80 22.88 -4.65
N LEU A 796 0.80 22.44 -5.42
CA LEU A 796 0.26 21.09 -5.37
C LEU A 796 1.32 20.04 -5.71
N PHE A 797 2.11 20.27 -6.75
CA PHE A 797 3.21 19.39 -7.14
C PHE A 797 4.25 19.25 -6.02
N ILE A 798 4.67 20.36 -5.41
CA ILE A 798 5.62 20.34 -4.28
C ILE A 798 5.05 19.56 -3.08
N ILE A 799 3.80 19.85 -2.67
CA ILE A 799 3.14 19.16 -1.55
C ILE A 799 3.02 17.66 -1.85
N MET A 800 2.62 17.30 -3.07
CA MET A 800 2.54 15.92 -3.52
C MET A 800 3.91 15.24 -3.42
N CYS A 801 4.98 15.85 -3.92
CA CYS A 801 6.34 15.31 -3.81
C CYS A 801 6.75 15.05 -2.35
N ILE A 802 6.47 16.00 -1.45
CA ILE A 802 6.75 15.86 -0.02
C ILE A 802 5.98 14.68 0.58
N ILE A 803 4.67 14.58 0.32
CA ILE A 803 3.83 13.50 0.86
C ILE A 803 4.35 12.13 0.39
N PHE A 804 4.60 11.94 -0.90
CA PHE A 804 5.03 10.64 -1.45
C PHE A 804 6.43 10.23 -0.98
N VAL A 805 7.39 11.17 -0.95
CA VAL A 805 8.74 10.88 -0.48
C VAL A 805 8.73 10.46 0.99
N PHE A 806 8.03 11.19 1.86
CA PHE A 806 7.98 10.84 3.28
C PHE A 806 7.10 9.61 3.56
N ALA A 807 6.13 9.30 2.69
CA ALA A 807 5.35 8.06 2.74
C ALA A 807 6.13 6.82 2.29
N HIS A 808 7.30 6.99 1.65
CA HIS A 808 8.12 5.89 1.15
C HIS A 808 8.44 4.87 2.27
N PRO A 809 8.35 3.55 2.03
CA PRO A 809 8.49 2.53 3.08
C PRO A 809 9.77 2.63 3.91
N THR A 810 10.89 3.03 3.29
CA THR A 810 12.18 3.20 3.95
C THR A 810 12.16 4.35 4.96
N ILE A 811 11.59 5.50 4.58
CA ILE A 811 11.50 6.70 5.43
C ILE A 811 10.46 6.47 6.51
N ARG A 812 9.27 5.97 6.17
CA ARG A 812 8.20 5.68 7.13
C ARG A 812 8.63 4.73 8.26
N LYS A 813 9.37 3.66 7.94
CA LYS A 813 9.88 2.70 8.95
C LYS A 813 10.88 3.36 9.91
N LYS A 814 11.74 4.24 9.40
CA LYS A 814 12.81 4.88 10.18
C LYS A 814 12.32 6.13 10.93
N ALA A 815 11.45 6.94 10.32
CA ALA A 815 11.04 8.29 10.71
C ALA A 815 9.51 8.51 10.75
N TYR A 816 8.79 7.65 11.49
CA TYR A 816 7.33 7.64 11.53
C TYR A 816 6.67 8.99 11.92
N ASN A 817 7.20 9.72 12.90
CA ASN A 817 6.62 11.02 13.31
C ASN A 817 6.68 12.06 12.18
N PHE A 818 7.78 12.11 11.43
CA PHE A 818 7.92 13.02 10.29
C PHE A 818 7.01 12.59 9.14
N PHE A 819 6.90 11.27 8.91
CA PHE A 819 5.90 10.74 7.96
C PHE A 819 4.50 11.25 8.30
N TRP A 820 4.05 11.15 9.55
CA TRP A 820 2.70 11.59 9.93
C TRP A 820 2.49 13.10 9.74
N ASN A 821 3.45 13.91 10.17
CA ASN A 821 3.38 15.37 10.01
C ASN A 821 3.34 15.78 8.53
N MET A 822 4.22 15.23 7.70
CA MET A 822 4.25 15.52 6.26
C MET A 822 3.01 14.97 5.56
N HIS A 823 2.50 13.80 5.96
CA HIS A 823 1.29 13.24 5.37
C HIS A 823 0.06 14.11 5.66
N THR A 824 0.00 14.80 6.81
CA THR A 824 -1.09 15.73 7.19
C THR A 824 -1.25 16.91 6.22
N LEU A 825 -0.22 17.21 5.41
CA LEU A 825 -0.31 18.19 4.31
C LEU A 825 -1.39 17.84 3.26
N TYR A 826 -1.99 16.64 3.31
CA TYR A 826 -3.16 16.30 2.50
C TYR A 826 -4.30 17.33 2.65
N ILE A 827 -4.45 17.97 3.81
CA ILE A 827 -5.45 19.04 4.01
C ILE A 827 -5.17 20.22 3.08
N GLY A 828 -3.91 20.67 3.02
CA GLY A 828 -3.47 21.71 2.09
C GLY A 828 -3.62 21.27 0.63
N LEU A 829 -3.35 20.00 0.32
CA LEU A 829 -3.56 19.43 -1.01
C LEU A 829 -5.02 19.56 -1.46
N TYR A 830 -6.01 19.16 -0.65
CA TYR A 830 -7.42 19.28 -1.04
C TYR A 830 -7.90 20.73 -1.14
N LEU A 831 -7.47 21.61 -0.23
CA LEU A 831 -7.80 23.04 -0.29
C LEU A 831 -7.28 23.66 -1.59
N LEU A 832 -6.01 23.41 -1.93
CA LEU A 832 -5.42 23.92 -3.17
C LEU A 832 -6.05 23.27 -4.41
N SER A 833 -6.44 21.99 -4.38
CA SER A 833 -7.14 21.34 -5.50
C SER A 833 -8.52 21.96 -5.78
N LEU A 834 -9.23 22.45 -4.75
CA LEU A 834 -10.49 23.17 -4.93
C LEU A 834 -10.28 24.54 -5.60
N VAL A 835 -9.20 25.24 -5.25
CA VAL A 835 -8.84 26.55 -5.83
C VAL A 835 -8.23 26.41 -7.23
N HIS A 836 -7.51 25.32 -7.49
CA HIS A 836 -6.74 25.11 -8.73
C HIS A 836 -7.57 25.24 -10.01
N GLY A 837 -8.82 24.78 -10.00
CA GLY A 837 -9.73 24.88 -11.16
C GLY A 837 -10.56 26.16 -11.24
N LEU A 838 -10.42 27.09 -10.29
CA LEU A 838 -11.36 28.22 -10.12
C LEU A 838 -11.21 29.29 -11.21
N ALA A 839 -10.02 29.46 -11.77
CA ALA A 839 -9.73 30.44 -12.82
C ALA A 839 -10.31 30.08 -14.20
N ARG A 840 -10.99 28.94 -14.34
CA ARG A 840 -11.74 28.51 -15.54
C ARG A 840 -10.96 28.52 -16.86
N LEU A 841 -9.61 28.48 -16.81
CA LEU A 841 -8.73 28.62 -17.98
C LEU A 841 -9.05 27.67 -19.15
N THR A 842 -9.49 26.44 -18.87
CA THR A 842 -9.80 25.42 -19.89
C THR A 842 -11.25 24.90 -19.79
N GLY A 843 -12.06 25.51 -18.92
CA GLY A 843 -13.42 25.10 -18.63
C GLY A 843 -13.77 25.09 -17.13
N PRO A 844 -15.03 24.76 -16.79
CA PRO A 844 -15.54 24.87 -15.43
C PRO A 844 -14.91 23.88 -14.44
N PRO A 845 -14.76 24.25 -13.15
CA PRO A 845 -14.19 23.37 -12.13
C PRO A 845 -15.13 22.19 -11.83
N ARG A 846 -14.61 20.97 -11.96
CA ARG A 846 -15.36 19.73 -11.71
C ARG A 846 -14.91 18.95 -10.48
N PHE A 847 -13.77 19.29 -9.89
CA PHE A 847 -13.18 18.55 -8.76
C PHE A 847 -14.14 18.47 -7.55
N TRP A 848 -14.86 19.56 -7.26
CA TRP A 848 -15.78 19.62 -6.13
C TRP A 848 -16.90 18.56 -6.21
N MET A 849 -17.35 18.19 -7.42
CA MET A 849 -18.36 17.15 -7.61
C MET A 849 -17.86 15.77 -7.16
N PHE A 850 -16.59 15.46 -7.45
CA PHE A 850 -15.97 14.21 -7.00
C PHE A 850 -15.66 14.24 -5.49
N PHE A 851 -15.27 15.41 -4.97
CA PHE A 851 -14.82 15.58 -3.60
C PHE A 851 -15.97 15.59 -2.57
N LEU A 852 -17.13 16.15 -2.91
CA LEU A 852 -18.20 16.46 -1.94
C LEU A 852 -18.64 15.24 -1.12
N GLY A 853 -19.01 14.13 -1.79
CA GLY A 853 -19.47 12.90 -1.11
C GLY A 853 -18.39 12.30 -0.20
N PRO A 854 -17.21 11.93 -0.73
CA PRO A 854 -16.09 11.42 0.06
C PRO A 854 -15.61 12.34 1.18
N GLY A 855 -15.60 13.66 0.95
CA GLY A 855 -15.21 14.67 1.93
C GLY A 855 -16.15 14.69 3.15
N ILE A 856 -17.46 14.65 2.91
CA ILE A 856 -18.47 14.59 3.99
C ILE A 856 -18.31 13.30 4.80
N VAL A 857 -18.22 12.15 4.11
CA VAL A 857 -18.08 10.84 4.75
C VAL A 857 -16.84 10.77 5.62
N TYR A 858 -15.69 11.23 5.12
CA TYR A 858 -14.44 11.25 5.87
C TYR A 858 -14.52 12.18 7.09
N THR A 859 -15.18 13.33 6.95
CA THR A 859 -15.33 14.30 8.04
C THR A 859 -16.20 13.74 9.16
N LEU A 860 -17.32 13.10 8.82
CA LEU A 860 -18.17 12.39 9.79
C LEU A 860 -17.42 11.25 10.47
N ASP A 861 -16.66 10.46 9.72
CA ASP A 861 -15.83 9.38 10.28
C ASP A 861 -14.82 9.92 11.30
N LYS A 862 -14.16 11.05 11.01
CA LYS A 862 -13.23 11.69 11.95
C LYS A 862 -13.91 12.25 13.18
N ILE A 863 -15.08 12.86 13.05
CA ILE A 863 -15.86 13.33 14.22
C ILE A 863 -16.20 12.15 15.13
N VAL A 864 -16.62 11.01 14.58
CA VAL A 864 -16.87 9.79 15.34
C VAL A 864 -15.60 9.30 16.04
N SER A 865 -14.47 9.22 15.33
CA SER A 865 -13.17 8.83 15.92
C SER A 865 -12.68 9.77 17.02
N LEU A 866 -12.99 11.06 16.96
CA LEU A 866 -12.60 12.03 18.00
C LEU A 866 -13.48 11.91 19.24
N ARG A 867 -14.72 11.43 19.11
CA ARG A 867 -15.63 11.20 20.24
C ARG A 867 -15.30 9.92 21.01
N THR A 868 -14.73 8.90 20.37
CA THR A 868 -14.32 7.66 21.05
C THR A 868 -13.13 7.92 21.97
N LYS A 869 -13.36 7.91 23.30
CA LYS A 869 -12.30 8.10 24.30
C LYS A 869 -11.40 6.87 24.39
N TYR A 870 -10.08 7.07 24.30
CA TYR A 870 -9.09 6.04 24.58
C TYR A 870 -9.06 5.70 26.07
N MET A 871 -9.13 4.40 26.41
CA MET A 871 -9.01 3.94 27.79
C MET A 871 -7.58 3.49 28.06
N ALA A 872 -6.90 4.10 29.04
CA ALA A 872 -5.59 3.66 29.50
C ALA A 872 -5.76 2.68 30.67
N LEU A 873 -5.29 1.45 30.50
CA LEU A 873 -5.44 0.34 31.43
C LEU A 873 -4.08 -0.11 31.95
N ASP A 874 -4.05 -0.54 33.21
CA ASP A 874 -2.85 -1.05 33.85
C ASP A 874 -2.65 -2.54 33.50
N VAL A 875 -1.38 -2.93 33.31
CA VAL A 875 -0.99 -4.32 33.02
C VAL A 875 -0.94 -5.10 34.33
N ILE A 876 -1.67 -6.21 34.40
CA ILE A 876 -1.70 -7.08 35.58
C ILE A 876 -0.53 -8.06 35.50
N ASP A 877 -0.39 -8.73 34.35
CA ASP A 877 0.52 -9.86 34.21
C ASP A 877 0.92 -10.07 32.73
N THR A 878 2.13 -10.56 32.49
CA THR A 878 2.66 -10.81 31.15
C THR A 878 3.45 -12.10 31.09
N ASP A 879 3.02 -13.03 30.24
CA ASP A 879 3.69 -14.31 30.03
C ASP A 879 4.35 -14.35 28.65
N LEU A 880 5.64 -14.69 28.61
CA LEU A 880 6.33 -15.01 27.37
C LEU A 880 6.16 -16.49 27.05
N LEU A 881 5.23 -16.78 26.15
CA LEU A 881 4.93 -18.14 25.71
C LEU A 881 5.93 -18.61 24.65
N PRO A 882 6.09 -19.95 24.48
CA PRO A 882 6.85 -20.54 23.39
C PRO A 882 6.37 -20.08 22.01
N SER A 883 7.18 -20.34 20.98
CA SER A 883 6.83 -20.01 19.58
C SER A 883 6.51 -18.52 19.34
N ASP A 884 7.27 -17.61 19.98
CA ASP A 884 7.20 -16.16 19.76
C ASP A 884 5.84 -15.49 20.07
N VAL A 885 5.08 -16.02 21.03
CA VAL A 885 3.79 -15.45 21.47
C VAL A 885 3.91 -14.79 22.84
N ILE A 886 3.37 -13.58 23.01
CA ILE A 886 3.26 -12.91 24.31
C ILE A 886 1.79 -12.87 24.74
N LYS A 887 1.50 -13.28 25.97
CA LYS A 887 0.20 -13.12 26.62
C LYS A 887 0.25 -11.91 27.53
N ILE A 888 -0.66 -10.97 27.35
CA ILE A 888 -0.76 -9.77 28.18
C ILE A 888 -2.13 -9.77 28.83
N LYS A 889 -2.15 -9.74 30.17
CA LYS A 889 -3.36 -9.56 30.98
C LYS A 889 -3.38 -8.13 31.50
N PHE A 890 -4.49 -7.43 31.30
CA PHE A 890 -4.67 -6.05 31.73
C PHE A 890 -6.03 -5.86 32.40
N TYR A 891 -6.12 -4.80 33.20
CA TYR A 891 -7.29 -4.53 34.03
C TYR A 891 -8.55 -4.31 33.18
N ARG A 892 -9.66 -4.94 33.59
CA ARG A 892 -10.96 -4.73 32.96
C ARG A 892 -11.74 -3.63 33.70
N PRO A 893 -12.11 -2.54 33.01
CA PRO A 893 -13.02 -1.55 33.58
C PRO A 893 -14.40 -2.14 33.84
N PRO A 894 -15.06 -1.85 34.98
CA PRO A 894 -16.36 -2.41 35.32
C PRO A 894 -17.47 -2.05 34.30
N ASN A 895 -17.36 -0.88 33.65
CA ASN A 895 -18.32 -0.43 32.64
C ASN A 895 -18.09 -1.05 31.25
N LEU A 896 -16.99 -1.80 31.05
CA LEU A 896 -16.65 -2.36 29.75
C LEU A 896 -17.34 -3.72 29.56
N LYS A 897 -18.47 -3.69 28.86
CA LYS A 897 -19.16 -4.87 28.34
C LYS A 897 -18.58 -5.23 26.97
N TYR A 898 -18.23 -6.50 26.79
CA TYR A 898 -17.76 -7.05 25.52
C TYR A 898 -18.32 -8.46 25.33
N LEU A 899 -18.35 -8.90 24.08
CA LEU A 899 -18.82 -10.21 23.64
C LEU A 899 -17.63 -11.09 23.23
N SER A 900 -17.77 -12.39 23.43
CA SER A 900 -16.80 -13.40 22.99
C SER A 900 -16.51 -13.30 21.50
N GLY A 901 -15.23 -13.32 21.15
CA GLY A 901 -14.75 -13.17 19.76
C GLY A 901 -14.56 -11.72 19.29
N GLN A 902 -14.90 -10.71 20.09
CA GLN A 902 -14.58 -9.32 19.78
C GLN A 902 -13.07 -9.04 19.85
N TRP A 903 -12.65 -8.01 19.11
CA TRP A 903 -11.27 -7.55 19.09
C TRP A 903 -11.17 -6.09 19.50
N VAL A 904 -9.98 -5.68 19.94
CA VAL A 904 -9.67 -4.32 20.38
C VAL A 904 -8.47 -3.80 19.62
N ARG A 905 -8.36 -2.48 19.46
CA ARG A 905 -7.09 -1.87 19.07
C ARG A 905 -6.31 -1.51 20.31
N LEU A 906 -5.03 -1.87 20.32
CA LEU A 906 -4.14 -1.77 21.46
C LEU A 906 -2.88 -0.99 21.11
N SER A 907 -2.45 -0.09 22.00
CA SER A 907 -1.10 0.52 21.99
C SER A 907 -0.45 0.50 23.38
N CYS A 908 0.88 0.57 23.40
CA CYS A 908 1.68 0.59 24.62
C CYS A 908 2.39 1.95 24.79
N THR A 909 2.26 2.55 25.97
CA THR A 909 2.83 3.88 26.26
C THR A 909 4.36 3.90 26.27
N ALA A 910 5.03 2.76 26.49
CA ALA A 910 6.49 2.69 26.65
C ALA A 910 7.31 3.10 25.43
N PHE A 911 6.78 2.97 24.20
CA PHE A 911 7.58 3.26 22.99
C PHE A 911 6.83 3.98 21.88
N ARG A 912 5.54 3.69 21.62
CA ARG A 912 4.77 4.35 20.55
C ARG A 912 3.28 4.45 20.90
N PRO A 913 2.86 5.46 21.68
CA PRO A 913 1.47 5.60 22.14
C PRO A 913 0.46 5.98 21.04
N GLN A 914 0.93 6.38 19.85
CA GLN A 914 0.06 6.76 18.71
C GLN A 914 -0.17 5.61 17.72
N GLU A 915 0.58 4.50 17.83
CA GLU A 915 0.50 3.38 16.89
C GLU A 915 -0.38 2.28 17.50
N MET A 916 -1.64 2.20 17.04
CA MET A 916 -2.64 1.23 17.50
C MET A 916 -2.70 0.03 16.56
N HIS A 917 -2.71 -1.19 17.11
CA HIS A 917 -2.79 -2.46 16.37
C HIS A 917 -4.00 -3.28 16.84
N SER A 918 -4.69 -3.96 15.93
CA SER A 918 -5.86 -4.78 16.25
C SER A 918 -5.47 -6.16 16.78
N PHE A 919 -6.06 -6.58 17.90
CA PHE A 919 -5.91 -7.93 18.47
C PHE A 919 -7.22 -8.44 19.07
N THR A 920 -7.51 -9.71 18.87
CA THR A 920 -8.68 -10.40 19.44
C THR A 920 -8.54 -10.59 20.94
N LEU A 921 -9.62 -10.34 21.68
CA LEU A 921 -9.68 -10.65 23.11
C LEU A 921 -9.79 -12.16 23.29
N THR A 922 -8.82 -12.75 23.98
CA THR A 922 -8.80 -14.19 24.28
C THR A 922 -9.48 -14.52 25.60
N SER A 923 -9.67 -13.52 26.47
CA SER A 923 -10.46 -13.65 27.70
C SER A 923 -11.95 -13.80 27.40
N ALA A 924 -12.67 -14.53 28.24
CA ALA A 924 -14.12 -14.63 28.16
C ALA A 924 -14.83 -13.46 28.88
N PRO A 925 -16.04 -13.05 28.45
CA PRO A 925 -16.79 -11.92 29.02
C PRO A 925 -17.13 -12.02 30.52
N HIS A 926 -17.00 -13.19 31.14
CA HIS A 926 -17.18 -13.37 32.58
C HIS A 926 -15.89 -13.11 33.39
N GLU A 927 -14.72 -13.02 32.74
CA GLU A 927 -13.45 -12.84 33.44
C GLU A 927 -13.26 -11.39 33.94
N ASN A 928 -12.60 -11.25 35.09
CA ASN A 928 -12.32 -9.96 35.73
C ASN A 928 -11.13 -9.20 35.08
N CYS A 929 -10.43 -9.83 34.14
CA CYS A 929 -9.34 -9.21 33.39
C CYS A 929 -9.55 -9.41 31.89
N LEU A 930 -8.87 -8.59 31.10
CA LEU A 930 -8.79 -8.75 29.65
C LEU A 930 -7.46 -9.38 29.29
N SER A 931 -7.46 -10.32 28.35
CA SER A 931 -6.23 -10.94 27.86
C SER A 931 -6.13 -10.91 26.33
N CYS A 932 -4.90 -10.72 25.84
CA CYS A 932 -4.57 -10.84 24.42
C CYS A 932 -3.34 -11.75 24.25
N HIS A 933 -3.40 -12.66 23.27
CA HIS A 933 -2.27 -13.46 22.82
C HIS A 933 -1.73 -12.87 21.51
N ILE A 934 -0.53 -12.28 21.57
CA ILE A 934 0.06 -11.51 20.47
C ILE A 934 1.26 -12.27 19.90
N LYS A 935 1.19 -12.64 18.62
CA LYS A 935 2.32 -13.23 17.89
C LYS A 935 3.34 -12.16 17.50
N ALA A 936 4.63 -12.39 17.77
CA ALA A 936 5.70 -11.47 17.39
C ALA A 936 6.08 -11.64 15.91
N GLN A 937 5.39 -10.92 15.01
CA GLN A 937 5.63 -10.96 13.56
C GLN A 937 6.22 -9.66 13.00
N GLY A 938 5.88 -8.50 13.57
CA GLY A 938 6.29 -7.18 13.09
C GLY A 938 7.23 -6.42 14.02
N PRO A 939 7.76 -5.26 13.59
CA PRO A 939 8.66 -4.44 14.42
C PRO A 939 8.02 -3.93 15.71
N TRP A 940 6.70 -3.68 15.69
CA TRP A 940 5.96 -3.23 16.88
C TRP A 940 5.75 -4.39 17.87
N THR A 941 5.30 -5.55 17.40
CA THR A 941 5.07 -6.74 18.24
C THR A 941 6.38 -7.30 18.81
N TRP A 942 7.49 -7.25 18.05
CA TRP A 942 8.81 -7.61 18.57
C TRP A 942 9.30 -6.64 19.66
N LYS A 943 9.05 -5.33 19.50
CA LYS A 943 9.36 -4.37 20.56
C LYS A 943 8.53 -4.61 21.81
N LEU A 944 7.25 -4.93 21.65
CA LEU A 944 6.37 -5.29 22.76
C LEU A 944 6.91 -6.50 23.52
N ARG A 945 7.21 -7.60 22.80
CA ARG A 945 7.81 -8.82 23.38
C ARG A 945 9.13 -8.54 24.08
N ASN A 946 10.03 -7.80 23.43
CA ASN A 946 11.36 -7.48 24.00
C ASN A 946 11.29 -6.56 25.22
N TYR A 947 10.26 -5.72 25.31
CA TYR A 947 10.06 -4.80 26.44
C TYR A 947 9.60 -5.55 27.69
N PHE A 948 8.67 -6.49 27.52
CA PHE A 948 8.15 -7.36 28.60
C PHE A 948 9.00 -8.62 28.83
N ASP A 949 10.17 -8.72 28.21
CA ASP A 949 11.15 -9.73 28.56
C ASP A 949 11.57 -9.53 30.02
N PRO A 950 11.48 -10.55 30.89
CA PRO A 950 11.87 -10.45 32.30
C PRO A 950 13.26 -9.81 32.47
N CYS A 951 14.16 -10.03 31.50
CA CYS A 951 15.52 -9.50 31.57
C CYS A 951 15.64 -8.00 31.25
N ASN A 952 14.67 -7.46 30.53
CA ASN A 952 14.65 -6.06 30.10
C ASN A 952 13.64 -5.22 30.89
N TYR A 953 12.59 -5.84 31.43
CA TYR A 953 11.52 -5.18 32.14
C TYR A 953 12.02 -4.57 33.46
N ASN A 954 11.72 -3.29 33.69
CA ASN A 954 11.96 -2.64 34.98
C ASN A 954 10.62 -2.52 35.72
N PRO A 955 10.43 -3.21 36.86
CA PRO A 955 9.20 -3.11 37.66
C PRO A 955 8.82 -1.67 38.05
N GLU A 956 9.81 -0.77 38.18
CA GLU A 956 9.60 0.63 38.56
C GLU A 956 8.92 1.48 37.47
N ASN A 957 8.96 1.05 36.20
CA ASN A 957 8.37 1.76 35.08
C ASN A 957 7.26 0.93 34.43
N GLN A 958 6.11 0.83 35.09
CA GLN A 958 4.96 0.10 34.54
C GLN A 958 4.35 0.83 33.33
N PRO A 959 4.32 0.22 32.14
CA PRO A 959 3.63 0.80 31.00
C PRO A 959 2.12 0.69 31.15
N LYS A 960 1.39 1.63 30.55
CA LYS A 960 -0.06 1.55 30.40
C LYS A 960 -0.41 1.10 28.99
N ILE A 961 -1.49 0.32 28.89
CA ILE A 961 -2.04 -0.14 27.63
C ILE A 961 -3.23 0.74 27.28
N ARG A 962 -3.20 1.39 26.12
CA ARG A 962 -4.35 2.13 25.62
C ARG A 962 -5.16 1.25 24.70
N ILE A 963 -6.46 1.13 24.98
CA ILE A 963 -7.39 0.38 24.15
C ILE A 963 -8.43 1.28 23.49
N GLU A 964 -8.88 0.88 22.31
CA GLU A 964 -10.02 1.40 21.56
C GLU A 964 -10.89 0.19 21.16
N GLY A 965 -12.19 0.25 21.43
CA GLY A 965 -13.12 -0.87 21.22
C GLY A 965 -13.98 -1.13 22.47
N PRO A 966 -14.66 -2.29 22.52
CA PRO A 966 -14.53 -3.45 21.63
C PRO A 966 -15.15 -3.25 20.24
N PHE A 967 -14.58 -3.93 19.24
CA PHE A 967 -15.05 -3.94 17.86
C PHE A 967 -15.45 -5.36 17.41
N GLY A 968 -16.41 -5.46 16.51
CA GLY A 968 -16.98 -6.73 16.04
C GLY A 968 -18.11 -7.24 16.94
N GLY A 969 -18.43 -8.54 16.86
CA GLY A 969 -19.47 -9.18 17.68
C GLY A 969 -20.76 -9.54 16.92
N GLY A 970 -20.79 -9.40 15.59
CA GLY A 970 -21.95 -9.73 14.75
C GLY A 970 -22.28 -11.22 14.65
N ASN A 971 -21.43 -12.11 15.15
CA ASN A 971 -21.46 -13.50 14.77
C ASN A 971 -21.42 -14.49 15.94
N GLN A 972 -22.21 -14.21 16.98
CA GLN A 972 -22.42 -15.16 18.07
C GLN A 972 -23.60 -16.11 17.79
N ASP A 973 -24.08 -16.20 16.56
CA ASP A 973 -25.31 -16.92 16.21
C ASP A 973 -25.32 -18.41 16.56
N TRP A 974 -24.19 -18.98 16.99
CA TRP A 974 -24.09 -20.34 17.52
C TRP A 974 -25.05 -20.63 18.67
N TYR A 975 -25.42 -19.65 19.52
CA TYR A 975 -26.40 -19.85 20.59
C TYR A 975 -27.83 -20.08 20.06
N LYS A 976 -28.12 -19.68 18.81
CA LYS A 976 -29.45 -19.84 18.16
C LYS A 976 -29.69 -21.26 17.67
N PHE A 977 -28.66 -22.09 17.58
CA PHE A 977 -28.73 -23.45 17.05
C PHE A 977 -28.61 -24.50 18.16
N GLU A 978 -29.40 -25.56 18.09
CA GLU A 978 -29.28 -26.68 19.05
C GLU A 978 -27.96 -27.44 18.92
N VAL A 979 -27.44 -27.52 17.69
CA VAL A 979 -26.14 -28.10 17.40
C VAL A 979 -25.35 -27.10 16.56
N ALA A 980 -24.11 -26.82 16.96
CA ALA A 980 -23.21 -25.94 16.23
C ALA A 980 -21.90 -26.66 15.86
N VAL A 981 -21.40 -26.43 14.64
CA VAL A 981 -20.11 -26.89 14.16
C VAL A 981 -19.20 -25.68 13.99
N MET A 982 -18.19 -25.54 14.82
CA MET A 982 -17.22 -24.44 14.82
C MET A 982 -15.91 -24.91 14.20
N VAL A 983 -15.52 -24.31 13.08
CA VAL A 983 -14.29 -24.63 12.35
C VAL A 983 -13.30 -23.47 12.49
N GLY A 984 -12.15 -23.73 13.11
CA GLY A 984 -11.07 -22.76 13.29
C GLY A 984 -9.83 -23.14 12.46
N GLY A 985 -9.40 -22.26 11.56
CA GLY A 985 -8.25 -22.45 10.68
C GLY A 985 -7.09 -21.49 10.97
N GLY A 986 -5.92 -22.01 11.34
CA GLY A 986 -4.72 -21.20 11.57
C GLY A 986 -4.94 -20.08 12.61
N ILE A 987 -4.62 -18.82 12.24
CA ILE A 987 -4.85 -17.64 13.12
C ILE A 987 -6.33 -17.40 13.46
N GLY A 988 -7.26 -17.90 12.65
CA GLY A 988 -8.71 -17.79 12.89
C GLY A 988 -9.20 -18.57 14.12
N VAL A 989 -8.30 -19.29 14.82
CA VAL A 989 -8.61 -20.03 16.04
C VAL A 989 -8.64 -19.14 17.30
N THR A 990 -7.91 -18.01 17.30
CA THR A 990 -7.76 -17.14 18.48
C THR A 990 -9.08 -16.65 19.10
N PRO A 991 -10.11 -16.26 18.33
CA PRO A 991 -11.42 -15.86 18.87
C PRO A 991 -12.16 -17.01 19.57
N TYR A 992 -11.98 -18.25 19.09
CA TYR A 992 -12.62 -19.42 19.67
C TYR A 992 -12.11 -19.71 21.09
N ALA A 993 -10.93 -19.21 21.50
CA ALA A 993 -10.49 -19.30 22.89
C ALA A 993 -11.47 -18.61 23.86
N SER A 994 -11.98 -17.44 23.48
CA SER A 994 -12.97 -16.69 24.25
C SER A 994 -14.36 -17.35 24.15
N ILE A 995 -14.76 -17.76 22.94
CA ILE A 995 -16.08 -18.38 22.68
C ILE A 995 -16.24 -19.71 23.42
N LEU A 996 -15.23 -20.58 23.38
CA LEU A 996 -15.30 -21.90 24.02
C LEU A 996 -15.32 -21.80 25.56
N ASN A 997 -14.56 -20.87 26.15
CA ASN A 997 -14.63 -20.60 27.58
C ASN A 997 -16.00 -20.06 27.99
N ASP A 998 -16.55 -19.11 27.23
CA ASP A 998 -17.87 -18.53 27.50
C ASP A 998 -19.00 -19.56 27.35
N LEU A 999 -18.93 -20.45 26.35
CA LEU A 999 -19.85 -21.58 26.15
C LEU A 999 -19.90 -22.52 27.37
N VAL A 1000 -18.73 -23.00 27.81
CA VAL A 1000 -18.65 -23.94 28.93
C VAL A 1000 -19.04 -23.28 30.26
N PHE A 1001 -18.66 -22.02 30.47
CA PHE A 1001 -19.10 -21.27 31.64
C PHE A 1001 -20.63 -21.04 31.64
N GLY A 1002 -21.19 -20.67 30.49
CA GLY A 1002 -22.62 -20.45 30.31
C GLY A 1002 -23.45 -21.68 30.63
N THR A 1003 -22.96 -22.86 30.26
CA THR A 1003 -23.66 -24.14 30.48
C THR A 1003 -23.50 -24.64 31.91
N SER A 1004 -22.31 -24.50 32.51
CA SER A 1004 -22.04 -24.95 33.89
C SER A 1004 -22.71 -24.09 34.97
N THR A 1005 -22.86 -22.78 34.74
CA THR A 1005 -23.47 -21.85 35.71
C THR A 1005 -24.97 -21.64 35.51
N ASN A 1006 -25.57 -22.31 34.52
CA ASN A 1006 -26.97 -22.16 34.12
C ASN A 1006 -27.40 -20.69 33.87
N ARG A 1007 -26.41 -19.79 33.64
CA ARG A 1007 -26.60 -18.33 33.48
C ARG A 1007 -27.45 -18.00 32.26
N TYR A 1008 -27.45 -18.92 31.30
CA TYR A 1008 -28.33 -18.92 30.16
C TYR A 1008 -29.27 -20.12 30.30
N SER A 1009 -30.27 -20.03 31.17
CA SER A 1009 -31.28 -21.07 31.43
C SER A 1009 -32.22 -21.37 30.23
N GLY A 1010 -31.78 -21.06 29.01
CA GLY A 1010 -32.48 -21.25 27.74
C GLY A 1010 -31.55 -21.27 26.51
N VAL A 1011 -30.26 -21.62 26.63
CA VAL A 1011 -29.40 -21.84 25.44
C VAL A 1011 -29.96 -23.01 24.66
N ALA A 1012 -30.33 -22.78 23.39
CA ALA A 1012 -30.75 -23.85 22.50
C ALA A 1012 -29.63 -24.87 22.29
N CYS A 1013 -28.37 -24.40 22.25
CA CYS A 1013 -27.17 -25.19 21.96
C CYS A 1013 -26.88 -26.27 23.00
N LYS A 1014 -27.21 -27.52 22.65
CA LYS A 1014 -26.98 -28.75 23.43
C LYS A 1014 -25.64 -29.41 23.10
N LYS A 1015 -25.11 -29.20 21.89
CA LYS A 1015 -23.87 -29.84 21.44
C LYS A 1015 -23.06 -28.94 20.49
N VAL A 1016 -21.75 -28.86 20.73
CA VAL A 1016 -20.81 -28.11 19.88
C VAL A 1016 -19.70 -29.03 19.38
N TYR A 1017 -19.52 -29.06 18.07
CA TYR A 1017 -18.39 -29.71 17.40
C TYR A 1017 -17.33 -28.67 17.09
N PHE A 1018 -16.16 -28.73 17.72
CA PHE A 1018 -15.06 -27.81 17.45
C PHE A 1018 -13.97 -28.50 16.64
N LEU A 1019 -13.80 -28.09 15.38
CA LEU A 1019 -12.78 -28.58 14.47
C LEU A 1019 -11.66 -27.55 14.36
N TRP A 1020 -10.50 -27.88 14.90
CA TRP A 1020 -9.30 -27.06 14.77
C TRP A 1020 -8.41 -27.60 13.65
N ILE A 1021 -8.25 -26.83 12.58
CA ILE A 1021 -7.46 -27.21 11.41
C ILE A 1021 -6.20 -26.34 11.37
N CYS A 1022 -5.04 -26.96 11.52
CA CYS A 1022 -3.77 -26.26 11.49
C CYS A 1022 -2.68 -27.08 10.78
N PRO A 1023 -1.70 -26.45 10.13
CA PRO A 1023 -0.55 -27.19 9.60
C PRO A 1023 0.26 -27.84 10.73
N SER A 1024 0.52 -27.11 11.82
CA SER A 1024 1.19 -27.62 13.01
C SER A 1024 0.74 -26.85 14.26
N HIS A 1025 1.02 -27.42 15.43
CA HIS A 1025 0.77 -26.78 16.73
C HIS A 1025 1.69 -25.58 17.01
N LYS A 1026 2.73 -25.37 16.21
CA LYS A 1026 3.71 -24.28 16.37
C LYS A 1026 3.00 -22.91 16.35
N HIS A 1027 3.31 -22.05 17.32
CA HIS A 1027 2.67 -20.75 17.60
C HIS A 1027 1.27 -20.79 18.25
N PHE A 1028 0.63 -21.96 18.35
CA PHE A 1028 -0.70 -22.13 18.97
C PHE A 1028 -0.68 -23.15 20.12
N GLU A 1029 0.49 -23.46 20.66
CA GLU A 1029 0.66 -24.35 21.82
C GLU A 1029 -0.18 -23.88 23.02
N TRP A 1030 -0.24 -22.57 23.23
CA TRP A 1030 -1.06 -21.94 24.28
C TRP A 1030 -2.55 -22.27 24.17
N PHE A 1031 -3.03 -22.53 22.95
CA PHE A 1031 -4.42 -22.87 22.71
C PHE A 1031 -4.71 -24.29 23.18
N ILE A 1032 -3.73 -25.21 23.16
CA ILE A 1032 -3.87 -26.56 23.73
C ILE A 1032 -4.15 -26.47 25.24
N ASP A 1033 -3.46 -25.56 25.94
CA ASP A 1033 -3.71 -25.33 27.37
C ASP A 1033 -5.11 -24.77 27.62
N VAL A 1034 -5.58 -23.84 26.76
CA VAL A 1034 -6.96 -23.34 26.81
C VAL A 1034 -7.96 -24.47 26.56
N LEU A 1035 -7.74 -25.33 25.56
CA LEU A 1035 -8.62 -26.47 25.29
C LEU A 1035 -8.67 -27.45 26.46
N ARG A 1036 -7.54 -27.69 27.12
CA ARG A 1036 -7.48 -28.54 28.32
C ARG A 1036 -8.33 -27.95 29.45
N ASP A 1037 -8.22 -26.65 29.68
CA ASP A 1037 -9.02 -25.96 30.71
C ASP A 1037 -10.53 -25.99 30.39
N VAL A 1038 -10.89 -25.86 29.11
CA VAL A 1038 -12.28 -25.93 28.62
C VAL A 1038 -12.83 -27.35 28.77
N GLU A 1039 -12.09 -28.39 28.35
CA GLU A 1039 -12.49 -29.80 28.52
C GLU A 1039 -12.64 -30.20 29.99
N LYS A 1040 -11.80 -29.64 30.88
CA LYS A 1040 -11.88 -29.90 32.32
C LYS A 1040 -13.13 -29.27 32.94
N LYS A 1041 -13.53 -28.09 32.47
CA LYS A 1041 -14.74 -27.37 32.95
C LYS A 1041 -16.03 -27.90 32.31
N ASP A 1042 -15.95 -28.64 31.21
CA ASP A 1042 -17.12 -29.22 30.54
C ASP A 1042 -17.63 -30.48 31.27
N VAL A 1043 -18.40 -30.27 32.34
CA VAL A 1043 -19.05 -31.34 33.12
C VAL A 1043 -20.23 -31.96 32.35
N THR A 1044 -20.85 -31.17 31.46
CA THR A 1044 -22.06 -31.52 30.71
C THR A 1044 -21.79 -32.24 29.38
N ASN A 1045 -20.51 -32.42 29.00
CA ASN A 1045 -20.08 -33.02 27.73
C ASN A 1045 -20.72 -32.35 26.50
N VAL A 1046 -20.81 -31.02 26.53
CA VAL A 1046 -21.38 -30.20 25.45
C VAL A 1046 -20.39 -30.05 24.29
N LEU A 1047 -19.10 -30.05 24.57
CA LEU A 1047 -18.05 -29.80 23.59
C LEU A 1047 -17.42 -31.11 23.11
N GLU A 1048 -17.30 -31.28 21.79
CA GLU A 1048 -16.58 -32.38 21.15
C GLU A 1048 -15.48 -31.78 20.25
N ILE A 1049 -14.21 -32.05 20.59
CA ILE A 1049 -13.05 -31.41 19.94
C ILE A 1049 -12.35 -32.38 18.97
N HIS A 1050 -12.10 -31.91 17.77
CA HIS A 1050 -11.29 -32.59 16.75
C HIS A 1050 -10.17 -31.68 16.26
N ILE A 1051 -8.94 -32.18 16.30
CA ILE A 1051 -7.75 -31.43 15.86
C ILE A 1051 -7.24 -32.08 14.57
N PHE A 1052 -7.14 -31.32 13.49
CA PHE A 1052 -6.63 -31.77 12.19
C PHE A 1052 -5.28 -31.11 11.89
N ILE A 1053 -4.25 -31.93 11.79
CA ILE A 1053 -2.88 -31.53 11.44
C ILE A 1053 -2.67 -31.78 9.96
N THR A 1054 -2.60 -30.70 9.16
CA THR A 1054 -2.59 -30.80 7.69
C THR A 1054 -1.19 -30.78 7.07
N GLN A 1055 -0.13 -30.70 7.87
CA GLN A 1055 1.25 -30.70 7.35
C GLN A 1055 1.57 -32.07 6.72
N PHE A 1056 2.37 -32.06 5.66
CA PHE A 1056 2.78 -33.30 5.03
C PHE A 1056 3.76 -34.06 5.93
N PHE A 1057 3.69 -35.39 5.86
CA PHE A 1057 4.52 -36.29 6.66
C PHE A 1057 6.02 -35.95 6.60
N HIS A 1058 6.55 -35.67 5.40
CA HIS A 1058 7.95 -35.30 5.18
C HIS A 1058 8.35 -33.92 5.72
N LYS A 1059 7.44 -33.19 6.39
CA LYS A 1059 7.72 -31.91 7.05
C LYS A 1059 7.37 -31.91 8.53
N PHE A 1060 7.01 -33.04 9.13
CA PHE A 1060 6.70 -33.10 10.57
C PHE A 1060 7.91 -32.70 11.42
N ASP A 1061 7.64 -31.94 12.49
CA ASP A 1061 8.60 -31.75 13.57
C ASP A 1061 8.56 -32.97 14.51
N LEU A 1062 9.58 -33.12 15.39
CA LEU A 1062 9.67 -34.25 16.32
C LEU A 1062 8.38 -34.40 17.14
N ARG A 1063 7.83 -33.28 17.62
CA ARG A 1063 6.60 -33.22 18.41
C ARG A 1063 5.40 -33.76 17.65
N THR A 1064 5.19 -33.36 16.40
CA THR A 1064 4.09 -33.83 15.54
C THR A 1064 4.26 -35.29 15.18
N THR A 1065 5.50 -35.75 14.95
CA THR A 1065 5.74 -37.17 14.69
C THR A 1065 5.51 -38.02 15.93
N MET A 1066 5.92 -37.58 17.12
CA MET A 1066 5.57 -38.31 18.34
C MET A 1066 4.07 -38.29 18.60
N LEU A 1067 3.39 -37.18 18.36
CA LEU A 1067 1.93 -37.14 18.38
C LEU A 1067 1.33 -38.18 17.41
N TYR A 1068 1.86 -38.28 16.19
CA TYR A 1068 1.41 -39.26 15.19
C TYR A 1068 1.63 -40.69 15.65
N ILE A 1069 2.80 -41.00 16.20
CA ILE A 1069 3.12 -42.33 16.71
C ILE A 1069 2.25 -42.66 17.93
N CYS A 1070 2.13 -41.74 18.89
CA CYS A 1070 1.32 -41.93 20.09
C CYS A 1070 -0.18 -42.09 19.78
N GLU A 1071 -0.71 -41.41 18.76
CA GLU A 1071 -2.14 -41.50 18.42
C GLU A 1071 -2.47 -42.73 17.57
N ASN A 1072 -1.58 -43.18 16.67
CA ASN A 1072 -1.83 -44.29 15.74
C ASN A 1072 -1.20 -45.64 16.15
N HIS A 1073 -0.15 -45.62 16.97
CA HIS A 1073 0.62 -46.81 17.34
C HIS A 1073 0.61 -47.13 18.84
N PHE A 1074 0.05 -46.24 19.69
CA PHE A 1074 -0.14 -46.46 21.12
C PHE A 1074 -1.62 -46.26 21.49
N GLN A 1075 -2.10 -46.94 22.54
CA GLN A 1075 -3.48 -46.85 23.01
C GLN A 1075 -3.70 -45.62 23.92
N ARG A 1076 -4.90 -45.03 23.90
CA ARG A 1076 -5.27 -43.87 24.72
C ARG A 1076 -5.46 -44.28 26.19
N LEU A 1077 -4.80 -43.57 27.12
CA LEU A 1077 -4.95 -43.75 28.56
C LEU A 1077 -6.17 -42.95 29.07
N SER A 1078 -7.14 -43.60 29.72
CA SER A 1078 -8.35 -42.96 30.28
C SER A 1078 -9.11 -42.05 29.28
N LYS A 1079 -9.24 -42.49 28.02
CA LYS A 1079 -9.82 -41.72 26.90
C LYS A 1079 -9.09 -40.39 26.57
N THR A 1080 -7.88 -40.19 27.08
CA THR A 1080 -7.02 -39.03 26.78
C THR A 1080 -5.79 -39.46 25.98
N SER A 1081 -5.29 -38.55 25.14
CA SER A 1081 -4.02 -38.79 24.42
C SER A 1081 -2.85 -38.67 25.40
N ILE A 1082 -1.96 -39.67 25.42
CA ILE A 1082 -0.78 -39.73 26.30
C ILE A 1082 0.09 -38.47 26.14
N PHE A 1083 0.14 -37.93 24.92
CA PHE A 1083 1.06 -36.85 24.58
C PHE A 1083 0.49 -35.44 24.84
N THR A 1084 -0.82 -35.23 24.69
CA THR A 1084 -1.46 -33.91 24.87
C THR A 1084 -2.25 -33.77 26.17
N GLY A 1085 -2.65 -34.90 26.77
CA GLY A 1085 -3.56 -34.96 27.91
C GLY A 1085 -4.98 -34.52 27.58
N LEU A 1086 -5.36 -34.46 26.30
CA LEU A 1086 -6.70 -34.05 25.84
C LEU A 1086 -7.59 -35.26 25.55
N LYS A 1087 -8.89 -35.11 25.80
CA LYS A 1087 -9.94 -36.01 25.31
C LYS A 1087 -10.17 -35.83 23.80
N ALA A 1088 -9.81 -34.67 23.25
CA ALA A 1088 -9.78 -34.39 21.82
C ALA A 1088 -9.02 -35.46 21.01
N VAL A 1089 -9.52 -35.78 19.81
CA VAL A 1089 -8.88 -36.71 18.88
C VAL A 1089 -8.01 -35.93 17.89
N ASN A 1090 -6.77 -36.37 17.70
CA ASN A 1090 -5.86 -35.81 16.69
C ASN A 1090 -5.96 -36.59 15.37
N HIS A 1091 -6.19 -35.88 14.27
CA HIS A 1091 -6.28 -36.40 12.91
C HIS A 1091 -5.12 -35.85 12.07
N PHE A 1092 -4.54 -36.67 11.18
CA PHE A 1092 -3.35 -36.29 10.40
C PHE A 1092 -3.63 -36.21 8.90
N GLY A 1093 -4.14 -35.06 8.47
CA GLY A 1093 -4.43 -34.75 7.08
C GLY A 1093 -5.60 -33.79 6.99
N ARG A 1094 -6.20 -33.69 5.80
CA ARG A 1094 -7.31 -32.76 5.57
C ARG A 1094 -8.64 -33.41 6.00
N PRO A 1095 -9.52 -32.67 6.70
CA PRO A 1095 -10.84 -33.19 7.04
C PRO A 1095 -11.69 -33.38 5.78
N ASP A 1096 -12.27 -34.56 5.63
CA ASP A 1096 -13.41 -34.81 4.76
C ASP A 1096 -14.66 -34.20 5.41
N MET A 1097 -14.87 -32.92 5.12
CA MET A 1097 -16.01 -32.17 5.63
C MET A 1097 -17.34 -32.76 5.19
N SER A 1098 -17.44 -33.33 3.99
CA SER A 1098 -18.70 -33.90 3.47
C SER A 1098 -19.08 -35.15 4.26
N SER A 1099 -18.11 -36.04 4.53
CA SER A 1099 -18.34 -37.21 5.37
C SER A 1099 -18.64 -36.84 6.83
N PHE A 1100 -17.92 -35.86 7.39
CA PHE A 1100 -18.16 -35.38 8.74
C PHE A 1100 -19.57 -34.79 8.91
N LEU A 1101 -20.01 -33.94 7.98
CA LEU A 1101 -21.35 -33.36 8.04
C LEU A 1101 -22.44 -34.43 7.84
N LYS A 1102 -22.24 -35.44 6.98
CA LYS A 1102 -23.15 -36.60 6.86
C LYS A 1102 -23.25 -37.39 8.17
N PHE A 1103 -22.15 -37.53 8.90
CA PHE A 1103 -22.13 -38.15 10.22
C PHE A 1103 -22.93 -37.33 11.25
N VAL A 1104 -22.71 -36.02 11.32
CA VAL A 1104 -23.45 -35.12 12.21
C VAL A 1104 -24.94 -35.14 11.88
N GLN A 1105 -25.31 -35.15 10.59
CA GLN A 1105 -26.69 -35.25 10.12
C GLN A 1105 -27.37 -36.55 10.61
N LYS A 1106 -26.65 -37.67 10.57
CA LYS A 1106 -27.17 -38.97 11.06
C LYS A 1106 -27.28 -39.03 12.58
N LYS A 1107 -26.29 -38.47 13.31
CA LYS A 1107 -26.24 -38.49 14.78
C LYS A 1107 -27.30 -37.59 15.41
N HIS A 1108 -27.59 -36.45 14.78
CA HIS A 1108 -28.55 -35.46 15.26
C HIS A 1108 -29.75 -35.35 14.31
N SER A 1109 -30.37 -36.48 13.93
CA SER A 1109 -31.54 -36.48 13.05
C SER A 1109 -32.79 -35.82 13.66
N TYR A 1110 -32.81 -35.60 14.98
CA TYR A 1110 -33.90 -34.97 15.71
C TYR A 1110 -33.90 -33.44 15.62
N VAL A 1111 -32.81 -32.80 15.19
CA VAL A 1111 -32.78 -31.34 15.00
C VAL A 1111 -33.15 -30.99 13.56
N SER A 1112 -33.77 -29.82 13.36
CA SER A 1112 -34.15 -29.34 12.03
C SER A 1112 -33.03 -28.59 11.32
N LYS A 1113 -32.21 -27.86 12.09
CA LYS A 1113 -31.15 -26.98 11.59
C LYS A 1113 -29.89 -27.10 12.43
N ILE A 1114 -28.73 -27.09 11.78
CA ILE A 1114 -27.41 -27.08 12.40
C ILE A 1114 -26.64 -25.87 11.87
N GLY A 1115 -26.06 -25.08 12.77
CA GLY A 1115 -25.22 -23.94 12.41
C GLY A 1115 -23.78 -24.38 12.18
N VAL A 1116 -23.19 -24.01 11.05
CA VAL A 1116 -21.77 -24.29 10.73
C VAL A 1116 -21.02 -22.97 10.61
N PHE A 1117 -20.13 -22.70 11.55
CA PHE A 1117 -19.36 -21.46 11.66
C PHE A 1117 -17.93 -21.73 11.26
N SER A 1118 -17.40 -21.07 10.22
CA SER A 1118 -16.01 -21.28 9.79
C SER A 1118 -15.21 -19.98 9.77
N CYS A 1119 -14.10 -19.97 10.53
CA CYS A 1119 -13.13 -18.89 10.57
C CYS A 1119 -11.75 -19.40 10.17
N GLY A 1120 -11.14 -18.82 9.13
CA GLY A 1120 -9.82 -19.23 8.69
C GLY A 1120 -9.51 -18.81 7.25
N PRO A 1121 -8.50 -19.42 6.62
CA PRO A 1121 -8.16 -19.15 5.23
C PRO A 1121 -9.36 -19.39 4.29
N ARG A 1122 -9.51 -18.55 3.26
CA ARG A 1122 -10.63 -18.66 2.30
C ARG A 1122 -10.79 -20.03 1.63
N PRO A 1123 -9.70 -20.73 1.22
CA PRO A 1123 -9.83 -22.07 0.66
C PRO A 1123 -10.49 -23.06 1.64
N LEU A 1124 -10.18 -22.93 2.94
CA LEU A 1124 -10.78 -23.75 3.97
C LEU A 1124 -12.27 -23.43 4.15
N THR A 1125 -12.63 -22.16 4.33
CA THR A 1125 -14.03 -21.78 4.57
C THR A 1125 -14.92 -22.09 3.36
N LYS A 1126 -14.41 -21.94 2.13
CA LYS A 1126 -15.10 -22.36 0.90
C LYS A 1126 -15.29 -23.87 0.82
N SER A 1127 -14.28 -24.66 1.21
CA SER A 1127 -14.41 -26.12 1.27
C SER A 1127 -15.53 -26.55 2.22
N VAL A 1128 -15.60 -25.93 3.41
CA VAL A 1128 -16.68 -26.16 4.38
C VAL A 1128 -18.05 -25.77 3.80
N MET A 1129 -18.15 -24.61 3.14
CA MET A 1129 -19.39 -24.17 2.49
C MET A 1129 -19.84 -25.16 1.40
N SER A 1130 -18.93 -25.56 0.52
CA SER A 1130 -19.21 -26.52 -0.56
C SER A 1130 -19.67 -27.87 -0.01
N ALA A 1131 -19.09 -28.32 1.11
CA ALA A 1131 -19.52 -29.54 1.79
C ALA A 1131 -20.92 -29.39 2.40
N CYS A 1132 -21.24 -28.23 3.00
CA CYS A 1132 -22.60 -27.95 3.49
C CYS A 1132 -23.62 -28.00 2.34
N ASP A 1133 -23.30 -27.38 1.20
CA ASP A 1133 -24.16 -27.39 0.00
C ASP A 1133 -24.34 -28.80 -0.55
N GLU A 1134 -23.26 -29.60 -0.63
CA GLU A 1134 -23.32 -30.99 -1.07
C GLU A 1134 -24.24 -31.83 -0.19
N VAL A 1135 -24.12 -31.72 1.14
CA VAL A 1135 -24.96 -32.47 2.07
C VAL A 1135 -26.41 -31.99 2.02
N ASN A 1136 -26.64 -30.67 1.95
CA ASN A 1136 -27.97 -30.08 1.86
C ASN A 1136 -28.73 -30.46 0.56
N LYS A 1137 -28.04 -30.77 -0.55
CA LYS A 1137 -28.67 -31.24 -1.80
C LYS A 1137 -29.51 -32.50 -1.60
N THR A 1138 -29.13 -33.37 -0.66
CA THR A 1138 -29.87 -34.61 -0.40
C THR A 1138 -31.25 -34.39 0.27
N ARG A 1139 -31.61 -33.14 0.62
CA ARG A 1139 -32.90 -32.72 1.24
C ARG A 1139 -33.30 -33.56 2.47
N LYS A 1140 -32.33 -34.15 3.18
CA LYS A 1140 -32.55 -34.84 4.45
C LYS A 1140 -32.34 -33.86 5.60
N LEU A 1141 -33.16 -33.97 6.66
CA LEU A 1141 -32.96 -33.20 7.89
C LEU A 1141 -31.81 -33.81 8.73
N PRO A 1142 -31.08 -33.00 9.50
CA PRO A 1142 -31.08 -31.53 9.54
C PRO A 1142 -30.46 -30.83 8.31
N TYR A 1143 -30.87 -29.58 8.09
CA TYR A 1143 -30.21 -28.64 7.18
C TYR A 1143 -29.01 -27.94 7.83
N PHE A 1144 -27.91 -27.82 7.09
CA PHE A 1144 -26.73 -27.08 7.51
C PHE A 1144 -26.78 -25.63 7.04
N ILE A 1145 -26.70 -24.68 7.97
CA ILE A 1145 -26.62 -23.26 7.66
C ILE A 1145 -25.20 -22.80 7.88
N HIS A 1146 -24.50 -22.45 6.79
CA HIS A 1146 -23.12 -22.03 6.85
C HIS A 1146 -23.01 -20.52 7.12
N HIS A 1147 -22.20 -20.15 8.11
CA HIS A 1147 -21.86 -18.79 8.51
C HIS A 1147 -20.36 -18.57 8.31
N PHE A 1148 -20.02 -17.49 7.58
CA PHE A 1148 -18.65 -17.04 7.42
C PHE A 1148 -18.23 -16.18 8.60
N GLU A 1149 -17.29 -16.70 9.38
CA GLU A 1149 -16.73 -16.01 10.53
C GLU A 1149 -15.44 -15.31 10.14
N ASN A 1150 -15.42 -13.97 10.21
CA ASN A 1150 -14.20 -13.21 10.02
C ASN A 1150 -13.91 -12.32 11.23
N PHE A 1151 -13.24 -12.90 12.20
CA PHE A 1151 -12.78 -12.20 13.38
C PHE A 1151 -11.46 -11.45 13.08
N GLY A 1152 -11.58 -10.29 12.41
CA GLY A 1152 -10.60 -9.18 12.47
C GLY A 1152 -9.23 -9.39 11.83
#